data_AF-A0A7C2XCR8-F1
#
_entry.id   AF-A0A7C2XCR8-F1
#
_cell.length_a   1.000
_cell.length_b   1.000
_cell.length_c   1.000
_cell.angle_alpha   90.00
_cell.angle_beta   90.00
_cell.angle_gamma   90.00
#
_symmetry.space_group_name_H-M   'P 1'
#
loop_
_entity.id
_entity.type
_entity.pdbx_description
1 polymer ?
#
loop_
_entity_poly.entity_id
_entity_poly.type
_entity_poly.pdbx_seq_one_letter_code
_entity_poly.pdbx_strand_id
1 'polypeptide(L)'
;MDNNSGAQAFIQGWWLIPLIILVAVIGLFGITRYWQQMIGEALKPILPTIHRQQGRVNGIRRKLLPFSPDDPEPFGSRIAEIQERLARLDGQIQDFSKAYAQLKASFSRMRLGFWQSLVSSPFFLLEWYRLRVNVAALKDNVMLLEIDLGQVDLSMDEIERIGWQVAGRAREVLQLHRKVSQDLINLQKRNMRGDAIEAVESRLQQLLAGLERIPVYFYTSYEGEVLTKADKAEIIAAHGILSGAQPELVDFDERIQGWERRYQETKEKVVEMHSLVQEVSQLIETMPAELALEEYRSNLKPLTQISDSLQQTLERLEVESIAEVQHETARVHKAALEISNQLRKARRQLIALEPLLEEISGRLIRLSELVASLGTNRVRPLIWEESQSRFMDLNQRFRNIGTREKRRTPEDVQEDLLKADELNNGLSALEKRFHEVMAHHKDLLSALASIEIRRGLDLCRSLQRLAVQVDAYDPENWPKVDGVNTLSMDIQSLIDQHQGLIPKDLRQPIKESALPGYLESVQNLLSSYRDLRGRVEHIQARLAEIQDSENRARDRLEEANSCLTQVAFLAGSNAYLGQLATSDIARFRASVTGLKVELERRERGIIAEKARRVEALLGQIEEAGNRWIHQLNREIEDQKRELAEDLVQLDGIAIFEERAIQEAQELLSVDVIQSMALKSGTMPEILLEELLSQLKPRSDYWQACTAARKRLEEVKEPVLGIYQQVMEQRQMIHGLIAQLDQEVGKRTWPPCSSVKDIDRQEFIRLEEKITRLKSEPTTALMLVRQFGELSSGYQGLMEKYRLAEERAEQERARIRDIEARLTKLSRQWLVLEQTYGADAMIANEIRRLRAQVDREVEGLKRQWLAGPTHRFDSLSYDQLYQTLVSLCRDVEKVHIVVRDGQEDRREIGIQGEVHPDRWRF
;
A
#
# COMPACT_ATOMS: atom_id res chain seq x y z
N MET A 1 -93.68 58.51 -112.55
CA MET A 1 -92.39 57.91 -112.11
C MET A 1 -92.59 57.50 -110.65
N ASP A 2 -93.56 56.65 -110.32
CA ASP A 2 -93.81 55.25 -110.72
C ASP A 2 -92.96 54.26 -109.91
N ASN A 3 -93.51 53.93 -108.74
CA ASN A 3 -93.56 52.63 -108.04
C ASN A 3 -93.86 52.97 -106.56
N ASN A 4 -95.02 52.71 -105.96
CA ASN A 4 -95.88 51.52 -105.93
C ASN A 4 -95.19 50.26 -105.37
N SER A 5 -95.27 50.05 -104.05
CA SER A 5 -95.62 48.77 -103.40
C SER A 5 -95.23 48.78 -101.90
N GLY A 6 -96.20 48.80 -101.00
CA GLY A 6 -95.96 48.74 -99.55
C GLY A 6 -97.13 49.21 -98.67
N ALA A 7 -98.11 49.90 -99.27
CA ALA A 7 -99.21 50.54 -98.55
C ALA A 7 -100.50 49.69 -98.42
N GLN A 8 -100.43 48.36 -98.56
CA GLN A 8 -101.61 47.48 -98.43
C GLN A 8 -101.57 46.44 -97.30
N ALA A 9 -100.49 46.35 -96.53
CA ALA A 9 -100.44 45.48 -95.34
C ALA A 9 -100.72 46.21 -94.01
N PHE A 10 -100.81 47.55 -94.01
CA PHE A 10 -100.92 48.36 -92.77
C PHE A 10 -102.35 48.73 -92.36
N ILE A 11 -103.38 48.41 -93.17
CA ILE A 11 -104.78 48.85 -92.93
C ILE A 11 -105.67 47.74 -92.32
N GLN A 12 -105.23 46.47 -92.32
CA GLN A 12 -106.02 45.38 -91.72
C GLN A 12 -105.91 45.26 -90.18
N GLY A 13 -105.09 46.09 -89.52
CA GLY A 13 -104.98 46.15 -88.06
C GLY A 13 -105.82 47.26 -87.39
N TRP A 14 -106.48 48.13 -88.16
CA TRP A 14 -107.20 49.28 -87.60
C TRP A 14 -108.53 48.91 -86.91
N TRP A 15 -109.11 47.75 -87.16
CA TRP A 15 -110.25 47.26 -86.38
C TRP A 15 -109.86 46.79 -84.98
N LEU A 16 -108.58 46.47 -84.73
CA LEU A 16 -108.11 45.95 -83.44
C LEU A 16 -107.94 47.06 -82.40
N ILE A 17 -107.66 48.29 -82.85
CA ILE A 17 -107.51 49.47 -81.98
C ILE A 17 -108.81 49.78 -81.21
N PRO A 18 -110.00 49.91 -81.85
CA PRO A 18 -111.24 50.11 -81.10
C PRO A 18 -111.60 48.91 -80.23
N LEU A 19 -111.23 47.68 -80.60
CA LEU A 19 -111.45 46.49 -79.76
C LEU A 19 -110.57 46.50 -78.50
N ILE A 20 -109.29 46.87 -78.61
CA ILE A 20 -108.37 46.98 -77.47
C ILE A 20 -108.79 48.13 -76.55
N ILE A 21 -109.19 49.27 -77.11
CA ILE A 21 -109.74 50.40 -76.34
C ILE A 21 -111.03 49.98 -75.64
N LEU A 22 -111.92 49.23 -76.30
CA LEU A 22 -113.15 48.72 -75.69
C LEU A 22 -112.85 47.77 -74.53
N VAL A 23 -111.92 46.82 -74.70
CA VAL A 23 -111.49 45.89 -73.63
C VAL A 23 -110.83 46.63 -72.48
N ALA A 24 -110.00 47.63 -72.75
CA ALA A 24 -109.38 48.47 -71.72
C ALA A 24 -110.44 49.26 -70.93
N VAL A 25 -111.41 49.87 -71.61
CA VAL A 25 -112.51 50.61 -70.98
C VAL A 25 -113.40 49.68 -70.14
N ILE A 26 -113.71 48.47 -70.62
CA ILE A 26 -114.44 47.45 -69.86
C ILE A 26 -113.65 47.00 -68.63
N GLY A 27 -112.34 46.79 -68.76
CA GLY A 27 -111.45 46.45 -67.63
C GLY A 27 -111.39 47.56 -66.58
N LEU A 28 -111.22 48.81 -67.01
CA LEU A 28 -111.28 50.00 -66.17
C LEU A 28 -112.63 50.15 -65.46
N PHE A 29 -113.73 49.87 -66.15
CA PHE A 29 -115.07 49.84 -65.56
C PHE A 29 -115.21 48.72 -64.52
N GLY A 30 -114.67 47.55 -64.80
CA GLY A 30 -114.65 46.42 -63.87
C GLY A 30 -113.91 46.75 -62.56
N ILE A 31 -112.72 47.34 -62.66
CA ILE A 31 -111.90 47.73 -61.50
C ILE A 31 -112.59 48.82 -60.68
N THR A 32 -113.13 49.86 -61.34
CA THR A 32 -113.84 50.93 -60.64
C THR A 32 -115.11 50.42 -59.95
N ARG A 33 -115.89 49.56 -60.60
CA ARG A 33 -117.07 48.92 -59.99
C ARG A 33 -116.71 48.02 -58.82
N TYR A 34 -115.62 47.25 -58.93
CA TYR A 34 -115.09 46.42 -57.86
C TYR A 34 -114.66 47.27 -56.63
N TRP A 35 -113.90 48.34 -56.86
CA TRP A 35 -113.51 49.27 -55.78
C TRP A 35 -114.70 50.01 -55.18
N GLN A 36 -115.68 50.39 -56.00
CA GLN A 36 -116.90 51.02 -55.51
C GLN A 36 -117.68 50.09 -54.58
N GLN A 37 -117.82 48.81 -54.95
CA GLN A 37 -118.47 47.83 -54.08
C GLN A 37 -117.68 47.59 -52.80
N MET A 38 -116.36 47.39 -52.90
CA MET A 38 -115.48 47.16 -51.76
C MET A 38 -115.50 48.33 -50.76
N ILE A 39 -115.37 49.57 -51.24
CA ILE A 39 -115.38 50.77 -50.38
C ILE A 39 -116.77 50.97 -49.75
N GLY A 40 -117.84 50.70 -50.50
CA GLY A 40 -119.20 50.76 -49.97
C GLY A 40 -119.46 49.73 -48.88
N GLU A 41 -118.96 48.49 -49.04
CA GLU A 41 -119.04 47.44 -48.03
C GLU A 41 -118.15 47.76 -46.81
N ALA A 42 -116.96 48.32 -47.02
CA ALA A 42 -116.05 48.69 -45.94
C ALA A 42 -116.53 49.88 -45.10
N LEU A 43 -117.24 50.86 -45.69
CA LEU A 43 -117.78 52.02 -44.96
C LEU A 43 -119.01 51.66 -44.10
N LYS A 44 -119.84 50.70 -44.52
CA LYS A 44 -121.08 50.33 -43.81
C LYS A 44 -120.90 50.04 -42.31
N PRO A 45 -119.92 49.23 -41.86
CA PRO A 45 -119.77 48.90 -40.45
C PRO A 45 -119.11 50.00 -39.61
N ILE A 46 -118.39 50.96 -40.21
CA ILE A 46 -117.54 51.91 -39.47
C ILE A 46 -118.37 52.85 -38.59
N LEU A 47 -119.41 53.48 -39.13
CA LEU A 47 -120.23 54.43 -38.36
C LEU A 47 -120.98 53.78 -37.18
N PRO A 48 -121.63 52.60 -37.33
CA PRO A 48 -122.18 51.87 -36.19
C PRO A 48 -121.13 51.54 -35.11
N THR A 49 -119.91 51.17 -35.49
CA THR A 49 -118.82 50.90 -34.54
C THR A 49 -118.41 52.15 -33.76
N ILE A 50 -118.24 53.28 -34.45
CA ILE A 50 -117.93 54.58 -33.82
C ILE A 50 -119.04 54.96 -32.82
N HIS A 51 -120.32 54.81 -33.19
CA HIS A 51 -121.43 55.10 -32.26
C HIS A 51 -121.50 54.13 -31.08
N ARG A 52 -121.21 52.84 -31.29
CA ARG A 52 -121.14 51.84 -30.22
C ARG A 52 -120.02 52.19 -29.23
N GLN A 53 -118.86 52.61 -29.73
CA GLN A 53 -117.73 53.07 -28.92
C GLN A 53 -118.06 54.34 -28.14
N GLN A 54 -118.71 55.33 -28.76
CA GLN A 54 -119.22 56.51 -28.04
C GLN A 54 -120.21 56.12 -26.93
N GLY A 55 -121.08 55.14 -27.20
CA GLY A 55 -122.00 54.58 -26.19
C GLY A 55 -121.24 53.97 -25.00
N ARG A 56 -120.15 53.25 -25.26
CA ARG A 56 -119.28 52.69 -24.21
C ARG A 56 -118.57 53.79 -23.40
N VAL A 57 -117.96 54.78 -24.05
CA VAL A 57 -117.34 55.95 -23.38
C VAL A 57 -118.33 56.63 -22.43
N ASN A 58 -119.56 56.85 -22.90
CA ASN A 58 -120.62 57.45 -22.08
C ASN A 58 -121.05 56.53 -20.94
N GLY A 59 -121.06 55.20 -21.14
CA GLY A 59 -121.31 54.21 -20.10
C GLY A 59 -120.25 54.23 -19.00
N ILE A 60 -118.98 54.30 -19.39
CA ILE A 60 -117.84 54.43 -18.47
C ILE A 60 -117.94 55.74 -17.68
N ARG A 61 -118.24 56.87 -18.34
CA ARG A 61 -118.47 58.15 -17.63
C ARG A 61 -119.58 58.08 -16.60
N ARG A 62 -120.68 57.36 -16.90
CA ARG A 62 -121.76 57.15 -15.93
C ARG A 62 -121.30 56.37 -14.71
N LYS A 63 -120.46 55.36 -14.89
CA LYS A 63 -119.84 54.63 -13.78
C LYS A 63 -118.84 55.47 -12.98
N LEU A 64 -118.21 56.48 -13.60
CA LEU A 64 -117.27 57.39 -12.97
C LEU A 64 -117.90 58.57 -12.23
N LEU A 65 -119.19 58.86 -12.41
CA LEU A 65 -119.87 59.98 -11.72
C LEU A 65 -119.71 60.01 -10.18
N PRO A 66 -119.69 58.89 -9.43
CA PRO A 66 -119.49 58.93 -7.98
C PRO A 66 -118.02 59.18 -7.56
N PHE A 67 -117.12 59.35 -8.52
CA PHE A 67 -115.66 59.41 -8.34
C PHE A 67 -115.10 60.74 -8.89
N SER A 68 -114.24 61.40 -8.13
CA SER A 68 -113.59 62.67 -8.46
C SER A 68 -112.07 62.51 -8.54
N PRO A 69 -111.38 63.14 -9.49
CA PRO A 69 -109.91 63.16 -9.51
C PRO A 69 -109.31 63.87 -8.29
N ASP A 70 -110.09 64.71 -7.60
CA ASP A 70 -109.71 65.35 -6.33
C ASP A 70 -109.97 64.45 -5.10
N ASP A 71 -110.47 63.23 -5.29
CA ASP A 71 -110.62 62.29 -4.19
C ASP A 71 -109.25 61.93 -3.60
N PRO A 72 -109.14 61.73 -2.28
CA PRO A 72 -107.93 61.20 -1.68
C PRO A 72 -107.57 59.81 -2.24
N GLU A 73 -106.29 59.45 -2.17
CA GLU A 73 -105.83 58.09 -2.44
C GLU A 73 -106.62 57.08 -1.59
N PRO A 74 -107.01 55.91 -2.13
CA PRO A 74 -106.44 55.24 -3.31
C PRO A 74 -107.14 55.51 -4.66
N PHE A 75 -108.12 56.43 -4.69
CA PHE A 75 -108.98 56.64 -5.85
C PHE A 75 -108.51 57.77 -6.78
N GLY A 76 -108.06 58.92 -6.24
CA GLY A 76 -107.82 60.15 -7.00
C GLY A 76 -106.90 60.01 -8.22
N SER A 77 -105.71 59.45 -8.04
CA SER A 77 -104.74 59.25 -9.14
C SER A 77 -105.29 58.37 -10.27
N ARG A 78 -105.98 57.29 -9.92
CA ARG A 78 -106.57 56.34 -10.89
C ARG A 78 -107.73 56.96 -11.66
N ILE A 79 -108.56 57.77 -11.00
CA ILE A 79 -109.68 58.46 -11.64
C ILE A 79 -109.17 59.55 -12.60
N ALA A 80 -108.16 60.32 -12.20
CA ALA A 80 -107.55 61.34 -13.04
C ALA A 80 -107.00 60.73 -14.35
N GLU A 81 -106.30 59.60 -14.25
CA GLU A 81 -105.78 58.87 -15.41
C GLU A 81 -106.90 58.40 -16.35
N ILE A 82 -107.98 57.82 -15.80
CA ILE A 82 -109.12 57.36 -16.60
C ILE A 82 -109.84 58.53 -17.28
N GLN A 83 -110.07 59.64 -16.57
CA GLN A 83 -110.74 60.81 -17.13
C GLN A 83 -109.93 61.45 -18.28
N GLU A 84 -108.61 61.53 -18.13
CA GLU A 84 -107.72 62.02 -19.19
C GLU A 84 -107.79 61.12 -20.43
N ARG A 85 -107.73 59.79 -20.24
CA ARG A 85 -107.86 58.82 -21.33
C ARG A 85 -109.23 58.92 -22.03
N LEU A 86 -110.32 59.07 -21.28
CA LEU A 86 -111.66 59.26 -21.85
C LEU A 86 -111.80 60.57 -22.63
N ALA A 87 -111.18 61.66 -22.18
CA ALA A 87 -111.18 62.93 -22.91
C ALA A 87 -110.45 62.81 -24.26
N ARG A 88 -109.32 62.08 -24.30
CA ARG A 88 -108.60 61.79 -25.56
C ARG A 88 -109.45 60.93 -26.50
N LEU A 89 -110.11 59.89 -25.99
CA LEU A 89 -110.97 58.99 -26.77
C LEU A 89 -112.16 59.74 -27.39
N ASP A 90 -112.78 60.67 -26.68
CA ASP A 90 -113.85 61.52 -27.22
C ASP A 90 -113.37 62.37 -28.40
N GLY A 91 -112.18 62.97 -28.28
CA GLY A 91 -111.56 63.72 -29.38
C GLY A 91 -111.36 62.85 -30.62
N GLN A 92 -110.81 61.65 -30.43
CA GLN A 92 -110.60 60.68 -31.50
C GLN A 92 -111.92 60.23 -32.15
N ILE A 93 -112.97 59.96 -31.37
CA ILE A 93 -114.28 59.57 -31.89
C ILE A 93 -114.88 60.69 -32.76
N GLN A 94 -114.81 61.94 -32.31
CA GLN A 94 -115.30 63.09 -33.09
C GLN A 94 -114.54 63.25 -34.40
N ASP A 95 -113.22 63.08 -34.37
CA ASP A 95 -112.38 63.18 -35.56
C ASP A 95 -112.65 62.04 -36.55
N PHE A 96 -112.85 60.80 -36.07
CA PHE A 96 -113.22 59.67 -36.91
C PHE A 96 -114.63 59.79 -37.50
N SER A 97 -115.58 60.34 -36.75
CA SER A 97 -116.92 60.71 -37.23
C SER A 97 -116.84 61.72 -38.39
N LYS A 98 -116.05 62.78 -38.24
CA LYS A 98 -115.82 63.79 -39.29
C LYS A 98 -115.13 63.17 -40.51
N ALA A 99 -114.09 62.37 -40.31
CA ALA A 99 -113.38 61.67 -41.37
C ALA A 99 -114.31 60.72 -42.14
N TYR A 100 -115.16 59.97 -41.43
CA TYR A 100 -116.18 59.12 -42.05
C TYR A 100 -117.16 59.92 -42.91
N ALA A 101 -117.68 61.04 -42.40
CA ALA A 101 -118.62 61.89 -43.14
C ALA A 101 -117.98 62.46 -44.42
N GLN A 102 -116.72 62.91 -44.35
CA GLN A 102 -115.96 63.39 -45.51
C GLN A 102 -115.71 62.29 -46.54
N LEU A 103 -115.33 61.08 -46.10
CA LEU A 103 -115.10 59.94 -46.99
C LEU A 103 -116.40 59.46 -47.65
N LYS A 104 -117.51 59.42 -46.90
CA LYS A 104 -118.83 59.08 -47.44
C LYS A 104 -119.32 60.11 -48.47
N ALA A 105 -119.11 61.40 -48.22
CA ALA A 105 -119.42 62.47 -49.17
C ALA A 105 -118.54 62.44 -50.42
N SER A 106 -117.29 62.00 -50.29
CA SER A 106 -116.38 61.82 -51.43
C SER A 106 -116.76 60.58 -52.26
N PHE A 107 -117.12 59.48 -51.59
CA PHE A 107 -117.63 58.27 -52.22
C PHE A 107 -118.94 58.51 -52.98
N SER A 108 -119.89 59.26 -52.42
CA SER A 108 -121.16 59.57 -53.09
C SER A 108 -120.97 60.47 -54.31
N ARG A 109 -120.09 61.48 -54.23
CA ARG A 109 -119.73 62.34 -55.37
C ARG A 109 -119.13 61.55 -56.54
N MET A 110 -118.18 60.65 -56.25
CA MET A 110 -117.53 59.85 -57.31
C MET A 110 -118.45 58.81 -57.96
N ARG A 111 -119.51 58.38 -57.26
CA ARG A 111 -120.49 57.40 -57.78
C ARG A 111 -121.43 57.96 -58.87
N LEU A 112 -121.61 59.27 -58.97
CA LEU A 112 -122.68 59.91 -59.74
C LEU A 112 -122.34 60.25 -61.22
N GLY A 113 -121.20 59.85 -61.78
CA GLY A 113 -120.84 60.27 -63.15
C GLY A 113 -119.81 59.42 -63.89
N PHE A 114 -120.07 58.11 -64.08
CA PHE A 114 -119.12 57.24 -64.81
C PHE A 114 -118.87 57.69 -66.26
N TRP A 115 -119.90 58.13 -66.98
CA TRP A 115 -119.76 58.57 -68.38
C TRP A 115 -119.20 59.99 -68.54
N GLN A 116 -119.40 60.89 -67.56
CA GLN A 116 -118.80 62.23 -67.57
C GLN A 116 -117.31 62.23 -67.18
N SER A 117 -116.87 61.26 -66.37
CA SER A 117 -115.48 61.16 -65.88
C SER A 117 -114.54 60.39 -66.82
N LEU A 118 -115.06 59.51 -67.68
CA LEU A 118 -114.29 58.76 -68.67
C LEU A 118 -113.62 59.65 -69.73
N VAL A 119 -114.18 60.84 -70.00
CA VAL A 119 -113.68 61.77 -71.02
C VAL A 119 -112.71 62.81 -70.45
N SER A 120 -112.75 63.08 -69.13
CA SER A 120 -112.10 64.27 -68.57
C SER A 120 -110.74 64.07 -67.93
N SER A 121 -110.28 62.86 -67.55
CA SER A 121 -108.94 62.70 -66.96
C SER A 121 -108.50 61.25 -66.69
N PRO A 122 -107.24 60.84 -67.00
CA PRO A 122 -106.66 59.56 -66.57
C PRO A 122 -106.40 59.45 -65.05
N PHE A 123 -106.57 60.52 -64.26
CA PHE A 123 -106.33 60.53 -62.81
C PHE A 123 -107.46 59.94 -61.95
N PHE A 124 -108.61 59.59 -62.54
CA PHE A 124 -109.80 59.12 -61.80
C PHE A 124 -109.60 57.80 -61.03
N LEU A 125 -108.82 56.85 -61.58
CA LEU A 125 -108.47 55.62 -60.86
C LEU A 125 -107.64 55.92 -59.60
N LEU A 126 -106.80 56.95 -59.65
CA LEU A 126 -105.93 57.32 -58.54
C LEU A 126 -106.74 57.91 -57.38
N GLU A 127 -107.84 58.61 -57.67
CA GLU A 127 -108.79 59.10 -56.65
C GLU A 127 -109.54 57.95 -55.96
N TRP A 128 -110.00 56.94 -56.70
CA TRP A 128 -110.62 55.75 -56.11
C TRP A 128 -109.63 54.95 -55.25
N TYR A 129 -108.38 54.85 -55.68
CA TYR A 129 -107.32 54.22 -54.89
C TYR A 129 -107.05 55.00 -53.59
N ARG A 130 -106.90 56.33 -53.66
CA ARG A 130 -106.75 57.17 -52.46
C ARG A 130 -107.93 57.04 -51.51
N LEU A 131 -109.15 57.02 -52.04
CA LEU A 131 -110.37 56.84 -51.24
C LEU A 131 -110.35 55.48 -50.53
N ARG A 132 -109.92 54.41 -51.20
CA ARG A 132 -109.77 53.08 -50.59
C ARG A 132 -108.77 53.08 -49.44
N VAL A 133 -107.59 53.69 -49.64
CA VAL A 133 -106.55 53.78 -48.60
C VAL A 133 -107.07 54.54 -47.38
N ASN A 134 -107.74 55.66 -47.59
CA ASN A 134 -108.28 56.46 -46.49
C ASN A 134 -109.40 55.73 -45.73
N VAL A 135 -110.23 54.94 -46.41
CA VAL A 135 -111.26 54.11 -45.75
C VAL A 135 -110.64 52.95 -44.96
N ALA A 136 -109.58 52.32 -45.49
CA ALA A 136 -108.84 51.30 -44.75
C ALA A 136 -108.18 51.89 -43.49
N ALA A 137 -107.48 53.03 -43.63
CA ALA A 137 -106.87 53.73 -42.50
C ALA A 137 -107.90 54.14 -41.43
N LEU A 138 -109.07 54.63 -41.84
CA LEU A 138 -110.14 54.95 -40.89
C LEU A 138 -110.66 53.69 -40.17
N LYS A 139 -110.78 52.56 -40.86
CA LYS A 139 -111.20 51.29 -40.26
C LYS A 139 -110.19 50.82 -39.21
N ASP A 140 -108.90 50.88 -39.51
CA ASP A 140 -107.84 50.47 -38.60
C ASP A 140 -107.78 51.38 -37.37
N ASN A 141 -107.92 52.70 -37.56
CA ASN A 141 -107.97 53.67 -36.47
C ASN A 141 -109.18 53.46 -35.53
N VAL A 142 -110.34 53.09 -36.09
CA VAL A 142 -111.53 52.75 -35.30
C VAL A 142 -111.35 51.42 -34.55
N MET A 143 -110.54 50.49 -35.07
CA MET A 143 -110.20 49.25 -34.37
C MET A 143 -109.23 49.52 -33.20
N LEU A 144 -108.24 50.39 -33.39
CA LEU A 144 -107.35 50.83 -32.31
C LEU A 144 -108.11 51.50 -31.15
N LEU A 145 -109.11 52.31 -31.49
CA LEU A 145 -110.00 52.92 -30.49
C LEU A 145 -110.73 51.88 -29.62
N GLU A 146 -111.04 50.70 -30.17
CA GLU A 146 -111.66 49.60 -29.40
C GLU A 146 -110.71 49.02 -28.35
N ILE A 147 -109.42 48.93 -28.68
CA ILE A 147 -108.38 48.45 -27.79
C ILE A 147 -108.18 49.44 -26.63
N ASP A 148 -108.07 50.74 -26.94
CA ASP A 148 -107.87 51.78 -25.93
C ASP A 148 -109.08 51.87 -24.98
N LEU A 149 -110.30 51.70 -25.51
CA LEU A 149 -111.51 51.57 -24.70
C LEU A 149 -111.48 50.33 -23.79
N GLY A 150 -110.97 49.21 -24.28
CA GLY A 150 -110.78 48.00 -23.48
C GLY A 150 -109.82 48.19 -22.30
N GLN A 151 -108.77 48.98 -22.46
CA GLN A 151 -107.87 49.33 -21.36
C GLN A 151 -108.55 50.20 -20.30
N VAL A 152 -109.38 51.15 -20.72
CA VAL A 152 -110.15 51.97 -19.78
C VAL A 152 -111.16 51.13 -19.00
N ASP A 153 -111.81 50.15 -19.63
CA ASP A 153 -112.70 49.21 -18.93
C ASP A 153 -111.94 48.39 -17.88
N LEU A 154 -110.72 47.92 -18.17
CA LEU A 154 -109.88 47.23 -17.18
C LEU A 154 -109.51 48.14 -16.00
N SER A 155 -109.13 49.39 -16.26
CA SER A 155 -108.85 50.36 -15.19
C SER A 155 -110.09 50.68 -14.35
N MET A 156 -111.29 50.62 -14.93
CA MET A 156 -112.54 50.73 -14.17
C MET A 156 -112.80 49.52 -13.29
N ASP A 157 -112.59 48.30 -13.80
CA ASP A 157 -112.72 47.07 -13.01
C ASP A 157 -111.73 47.07 -11.84
N GLU A 158 -110.54 47.65 -12.03
CA GLU A 158 -109.59 47.85 -10.94
C GLU A 158 -110.11 48.82 -9.88
N ILE A 159 -110.71 49.95 -10.25
CA ILE A 159 -111.34 50.89 -9.30
C ILE A 159 -112.43 50.20 -8.50
N GLU A 160 -113.27 49.39 -9.16
CA GLU A 160 -114.31 48.60 -8.49
C GLU A 160 -113.70 47.62 -7.47
N ARG A 161 -112.47 47.12 -7.69
CA ARG A 161 -111.78 46.17 -6.80
C ARG A 161 -110.86 46.77 -5.73
N ILE A 162 -110.68 48.10 -5.68
CA ILE A 162 -109.78 48.76 -4.72
C ILE A 162 -110.14 48.42 -3.27
N GLY A 163 -111.43 48.34 -2.93
CA GLY A 163 -111.87 47.97 -1.58
C GLY A 163 -111.32 46.62 -1.12
N TRP A 164 -111.22 45.65 -2.03
CA TRP A 164 -110.62 44.34 -1.75
C TRP A 164 -109.10 44.40 -1.60
N GLN A 165 -108.41 45.22 -2.39
CA GLN A 165 -106.97 45.43 -2.24
C GLN A 165 -106.62 46.07 -0.90
N VAL A 166 -107.43 47.05 -0.46
CA VAL A 166 -107.29 47.68 0.87
C VAL A 166 -107.57 46.66 1.99
N ALA A 167 -108.54 45.76 1.81
CA ALA A 167 -108.78 44.64 2.74
C ALA A 167 -107.60 43.66 2.83
N GLY A 168 -106.98 43.33 1.69
CA GLY A 168 -105.75 42.53 1.66
C GLY A 168 -104.63 43.18 2.47
N ARG A 169 -104.36 44.46 2.23
CA ARG A 169 -103.36 45.23 3.00
C ARG A 169 -103.71 45.32 4.48
N ALA A 170 -104.99 45.46 4.84
CA ALA A 170 -105.43 45.48 6.22
C ALA A 170 -105.03 44.20 6.98
N ARG A 171 -105.21 43.03 6.33
CA ARG A 171 -104.83 41.74 6.91
C ARG A 171 -103.32 41.61 7.10
N GLU A 172 -102.54 42.02 6.11
CA GLU A 172 -101.08 41.99 6.17
C GLU A 172 -100.55 42.86 7.32
N VAL A 173 -101.06 44.09 7.44
CA VAL A 173 -100.68 45.02 8.50
C VAL A 173 -101.09 44.50 9.88
N LEU A 174 -102.27 43.87 10.01
CA LEU A 174 -102.71 43.25 11.27
C LEU A 174 -101.85 42.02 11.64
N GLN A 175 -101.46 41.20 10.66
CA GLN A 175 -100.53 40.08 10.88
C GLN A 175 -99.16 40.58 11.34
N LEU A 176 -98.65 41.63 10.70
CA LEU A 176 -97.39 42.26 11.09
C LEU A 176 -97.46 42.80 12.52
N HIS A 177 -98.53 43.52 12.87
CA HIS A 177 -98.76 43.99 14.24
C HIS A 177 -98.73 42.85 15.27
N ARG A 178 -99.45 41.76 15.00
CA ARG A 178 -99.47 40.58 15.90
C ARG A 178 -98.10 39.96 16.06
N LYS A 179 -97.33 39.85 14.97
CA LYS A 179 -95.95 39.35 15.01
C LYS A 179 -95.08 40.25 15.88
N VAL A 180 -95.05 41.55 15.59
CA VAL A 180 -94.24 42.53 16.32
C VAL A 180 -94.60 42.56 17.81
N SER A 181 -95.89 42.48 18.15
CA SER A 181 -96.37 42.38 19.53
C SER A 181 -95.92 41.09 20.22
N GLN A 182 -96.02 39.94 19.54
CA GLN A 182 -95.57 38.66 20.09
C GLN A 182 -94.05 38.64 20.33
N ASP A 183 -93.28 39.20 19.39
CA ASP A 183 -91.82 39.28 19.50
C ASP A 183 -91.41 40.22 20.64
N LEU A 184 -92.11 41.35 20.82
CA LEU A 184 -91.92 42.23 21.98
C LEU A 184 -92.22 41.53 23.31
N ILE A 185 -93.32 40.79 23.41
CA ILE A 185 -93.68 40.00 24.60
C ILE A 185 -92.61 38.93 24.88
N ASN A 186 -92.08 38.29 23.83
CA ASN A 186 -91.02 37.30 23.96
C ASN A 186 -89.72 37.94 24.51
N LEU A 187 -89.39 39.16 24.09
CA LEU A 187 -88.26 39.90 24.65
C LEU A 187 -88.47 40.28 26.12
N GLN A 188 -89.67 40.76 26.48
CA GLN A 188 -90.01 41.07 27.88
C GLN A 188 -89.99 39.84 28.78
N LYS A 189 -90.46 38.67 28.29
CA LYS A 189 -90.35 37.39 29.01
C LYS A 189 -88.90 36.95 29.25
N ARG A 190 -87.97 37.40 28.40
CA ARG A 190 -86.52 37.20 28.59
C ARG A 190 -85.89 38.30 29.45
N ASN A 191 -86.72 39.04 30.19
CA ASN A 191 -86.35 40.12 31.11
C ASN A 191 -85.62 41.31 30.46
N MET A 192 -85.71 41.49 29.14
CA MET A 192 -85.24 42.74 28.53
C MET A 192 -86.20 43.88 28.85
N ARG A 193 -85.64 45.00 29.30
CA ARG A 193 -86.37 46.23 29.68
C ARG A 193 -85.70 47.45 29.05
N GLY A 194 -86.30 48.62 29.24
CA GLY A 194 -85.73 49.90 28.80
C GLY A 194 -86.77 50.81 28.18
N ASP A 195 -86.46 52.11 28.22
CA ASP A 195 -87.33 53.17 27.71
C ASP A 195 -87.68 52.94 26.22
N ALA A 196 -86.75 52.36 25.45
CA ALA A 196 -86.99 52.04 24.04
C ALA A 196 -88.05 50.93 23.83
N ILE A 197 -88.12 49.92 24.70
CA ILE A 197 -89.13 48.85 24.64
C ILE A 197 -90.50 49.41 25.04
N GLU A 198 -90.55 50.22 26.10
CA GLU A 198 -91.80 50.84 26.58
C GLU A 198 -92.37 51.83 25.56
N ALA A 199 -91.50 52.60 24.88
CA ALA A 199 -91.90 53.50 23.80
C ALA A 199 -92.50 52.74 22.60
N VAL A 200 -91.90 51.62 22.20
CA VAL A 200 -92.43 50.76 21.12
C VAL A 200 -93.74 50.10 21.55
N GLU A 201 -93.86 49.63 22.80
CA GLU A 201 -95.10 49.06 23.33
C GLU A 201 -96.25 50.08 23.31
N SER A 202 -96.02 51.28 23.85
CA SER A 202 -97.00 52.37 23.87
C SER A 202 -97.44 52.74 22.45
N ARG A 203 -96.48 52.83 21.51
CA ARG A 203 -96.78 53.16 20.12
C ARG A 203 -97.51 52.04 19.38
N LEU A 204 -97.18 50.77 19.64
CA LEU A 204 -97.90 49.61 19.11
C LEU A 204 -99.35 49.55 19.58
N GLN A 205 -99.63 49.94 20.83
CA GLN A 205 -101.00 50.04 21.35
C GLN A 205 -101.78 51.17 20.65
N GLN A 206 -101.14 52.32 20.40
CA GLN A 206 -101.75 53.41 19.63
C GLN A 206 -102.06 53.00 18.18
N LEU A 207 -101.16 52.26 17.53
CA LEU A 207 -101.37 51.74 16.19
C LEU A 207 -102.51 50.70 16.15
N LEU A 208 -102.61 49.82 17.16
CA LEU A 208 -103.73 48.88 17.28
C LEU A 208 -105.08 49.61 17.39
N ALA A 209 -105.16 50.62 18.24
CA ALA A 209 -106.37 51.44 18.38
C ALA A 209 -106.74 52.17 17.07
N GLY A 210 -105.75 52.49 16.23
CA GLY A 210 -105.98 52.99 14.88
C GLY A 210 -106.52 51.91 13.94
N LEU A 211 -105.94 50.72 13.94
CA LEU A 211 -106.36 49.57 13.12
C LEU A 211 -107.76 49.06 13.49
N GLU A 212 -108.16 49.14 14.76
CA GLU A 212 -109.51 48.78 15.24
C GLU A 212 -110.61 49.69 14.69
N ARG A 213 -110.27 50.89 14.21
CA ARG A 213 -111.23 51.79 13.53
C ARG A 213 -111.59 51.31 12.13
N ILE A 214 -110.82 50.40 11.55
CA ILE A 214 -111.13 49.79 10.26
C ILE A 214 -112.24 48.75 10.48
N PRO A 215 -113.34 48.78 9.70
CA PRO A 215 -114.44 47.84 9.88
C PRO A 215 -113.99 46.38 9.79
N VAL A 216 -114.55 45.53 10.67
CA VAL A 216 -114.11 44.14 10.86
C VAL A 216 -114.14 43.31 9.57
N TYR A 217 -115.09 43.60 8.68
CA TYR A 217 -115.24 42.86 7.42
C TYR A 217 -114.04 43.04 6.46
N PHE A 218 -113.26 44.12 6.56
CA PHE A 218 -111.99 44.23 5.82
C PHE A 218 -110.99 43.14 6.23
N TYR A 219 -111.01 42.73 7.51
CA TYR A 219 -110.10 41.70 8.02
C TYR A 219 -110.57 40.27 7.74
N THR A 220 -111.88 40.01 7.73
CA THR A 220 -112.41 38.63 7.77
C THR A 220 -113.27 38.19 6.58
N SER A 221 -113.83 39.12 5.80
CA SER A 221 -114.80 38.78 4.74
C SER A 221 -114.16 38.38 3.41
N TYR A 222 -114.90 37.71 2.53
CA TYR A 222 -114.46 37.38 1.17
C TYR A 222 -114.75 38.53 0.19
N GLU A 223 -114.13 38.50 -1.00
CA GLU A 223 -114.15 39.60 -1.98
C GLU A 223 -115.56 40.14 -2.26
N GLY A 224 -116.53 39.27 -2.53
CA GLY A 224 -117.91 39.69 -2.81
C GLY A 224 -118.61 40.45 -1.68
N GLU A 225 -118.27 40.18 -0.42
CA GLU A 225 -118.85 40.88 0.74
C GLU A 225 -118.18 42.24 0.99
N VAL A 226 -116.87 42.35 0.74
CA VAL A 226 -116.15 43.62 0.83
C VAL A 226 -116.61 44.57 -0.28
N LEU A 227 -116.74 44.08 -1.52
CA LEU A 227 -117.15 44.89 -2.67
C LEU A 227 -118.62 45.37 -2.60
N THR A 228 -119.47 44.72 -1.81
CA THR A 228 -120.88 45.09 -1.66
C THR A 228 -121.16 45.98 -0.44
N LYS A 229 -120.33 45.88 0.61
CA LYS A 229 -120.52 46.61 1.86
C LYS A 229 -119.61 47.81 2.03
N ALA A 230 -118.42 47.80 1.43
CA ALA A 230 -117.44 48.87 1.62
C ALA A 230 -117.85 50.13 0.87
N ASP A 231 -118.07 51.22 1.60
CA ASP A 231 -118.26 52.52 0.98
C ASP A 231 -116.90 53.17 0.64
N LYS A 232 -116.89 54.05 -0.34
CA LYS A 232 -115.72 54.82 -0.79
C LYS A 232 -115.03 55.55 0.37
N ALA A 233 -115.81 56.15 1.28
CA ALA A 233 -115.27 56.84 2.45
C ALA A 233 -114.57 55.87 3.43
N GLU A 234 -115.10 54.66 3.60
CA GLU A 234 -114.51 53.62 4.46
C GLU A 234 -113.21 53.08 3.86
N ILE A 235 -113.16 52.90 2.54
CA ILE A 235 -111.95 52.47 1.81
C ILE A 235 -110.84 53.52 1.92
N ILE A 236 -111.15 54.81 1.76
CA ILE A 236 -110.18 55.91 1.92
C ILE A 236 -109.67 55.98 3.36
N ALA A 237 -110.56 55.91 4.35
CA ALA A 237 -110.17 55.96 5.76
C ALA A 237 -109.30 54.76 6.14
N ALA A 238 -109.66 53.55 5.71
CA ALA A 238 -108.87 52.35 5.92
C ALA A 238 -107.49 52.45 5.25
N HIS A 239 -107.44 52.90 3.99
CA HIS A 239 -106.17 53.06 3.27
C HIS A 239 -105.24 54.09 3.93
N GLY A 240 -105.77 55.21 4.42
CA GLY A 240 -104.99 56.23 5.14
C GLY A 240 -104.39 55.70 6.44
N ILE A 241 -105.17 54.95 7.23
CA ILE A 241 -104.69 54.33 8.47
C ILE A 241 -103.58 53.30 8.17
N LEU A 242 -103.78 52.45 7.16
CA LEU A 242 -102.81 51.40 6.80
C LEU A 242 -101.51 51.96 6.25
N SER A 243 -101.59 53.01 5.42
CA SER A 243 -100.39 53.64 4.82
C SER A 243 -99.51 54.33 5.87
N GLY A 244 -100.09 54.79 6.98
CA GLY A 244 -99.34 55.30 8.14
C GLY A 244 -98.81 54.18 9.05
N ALA A 245 -99.63 53.16 9.33
CA ALA A 245 -99.27 52.10 10.29
C ALA A 245 -98.22 51.11 9.76
N GLN A 246 -98.25 50.77 8.46
CA GLN A 246 -97.36 49.76 7.89
C GLN A 246 -95.86 50.11 8.04
N PRO A 247 -95.35 51.29 7.66
CA PRO A 247 -93.92 51.60 7.77
C PRO A 247 -93.45 51.63 9.23
N GLU A 248 -94.26 52.12 10.16
CA GLU A 248 -93.92 52.12 11.60
C GLU A 248 -93.79 50.68 12.14
N LEU A 249 -94.68 49.77 11.74
CA LEU A 249 -94.61 48.37 12.16
C LEU A 249 -93.40 47.63 11.58
N VAL A 250 -92.99 47.95 10.35
CA VAL A 250 -91.76 47.39 9.76
C VAL A 250 -90.52 47.86 10.52
N ASP A 251 -90.43 49.16 10.84
CA ASP A 251 -89.35 49.70 11.68
C ASP A 251 -89.29 49.01 13.05
N PHE A 252 -90.44 48.77 13.68
CA PHE A 252 -90.49 48.06 14.96
C PHE A 252 -90.06 46.59 14.85
N ASP A 253 -90.47 45.86 13.81
CA ASP A 253 -90.01 44.48 13.58
C ASP A 253 -88.48 44.42 13.46
N GLU A 254 -87.88 45.31 12.67
CA GLU A 254 -86.43 45.38 12.49
C GLU A 254 -85.70 45.71 13.79
N ARG A 255 -86.20 46.67 14.56
CA ARG A 255 -85.60 47.08 15.84
C ARG A 255 -85.67 45.97 16.88
N ILE A 256 -86.82 45.31 17.03
CA ILE A 256 -87.03 44.20 17.97
C ILE A 256 -86.11 43.02 17.63
N GLN A 257 -86.04 42.63 16.35
CA GLN A 257 -85.11 41.57 15.92
C GLN A 257 -83.64 41.96 16.14
N GLY A 258 -83.30 43.24 15.93
CA GLY A 258 -81.99 43.79 16.22
C GLY A 258 -81.62 43.69 17.70
N TRP A 259 -82.56 43.99 18.60
CA TRP A 259 -82.38 43.84 20.03
C TRP A 259 -82.24 42.37 20.45
N GLU A 260 -83.07 41.47 19.91
CA GLU A 260 -83.00 40.04 20.20
C GLU A 260 -81.62 39.47 19.84
N ARG A 261 -81.11 39.80 18.65
CA ARG A 261 -79.79 39.34 18.20
C ARG A 261 -78.67 39.83 19.11
N ARG A 262 -78.65 41.14 19.41
CA ARG A 262 -77.63 41.73 20.28
C ARG A 262 -77.68 41.16 21.70
N TYR A 263 -78.88 40.87 22.22
CA TYR A 263 -79.04 40.20 23.50
C TYR A 263 -78.40 38.81 23.51
N GLN A 264 -78.70 37.97 22.52
CA GLN A 264 -78.13 36.61 22.45
C GLN A 264 -76.60 36.64 22.34
N GLU A 265 -76.05 37.47 21.45
CA GLU A 265 -74.61 37.64 21.31
C GLU A 265 -73.93 38.10 22.62
N THR A 266 -74.59 38.99 23.36
CA THR A 266 -74.07 39.48 24.66
C THR A 266 -74.13 38.39 25.71
N LYS A 267 -75.22 37.64 25.76
CA LYS A 267 -75.39 36.52 26.68
C LYS A 267 -74.32 35.45 26.48
N GLU A 268 -74.07 35.03 25.25
CA GLU A 268 -73.03 34.06 24.92
C GLU A 268 -71.65 34.54 25.36
N LYS A 269 -71.29 35.78 25.00
CA LYS A 269 -69.99 36.36 25.37
C LYS A 269 -69.78 36.49 26.87
N VAL A 270 -70.81 36.86 27.63
CA VAL A 270 -70.73 36.94 29.10
C VAL A 270 -70.55 35.57 29.71
N VAL A 271 -71.26 34.54 29.21
CA VAL A 271 -71.09 33.15 29.68
C VAL A 271 -69.67 32.64 29.40
N GLU A 272 -69.13 32.88 28.20
CA GLU A 272 -67.75 32.53 27.83
C GLU A 272 -66.71 33.27 28.69
N MET A 273 -66.94 34.56 28.95
CA MET A 273 -66.07 35.34 29.84
C MET A 273 -66.13 34.80 31.28
N HIS A 274 -67.31 34.46 31.78
CA HIS A 274 -67.48 33.94 33.13
C HIS A 274 -66.83 32.56 33.30
N SER A 275 -67.00 31.64 32.35
CA SER A 275 -66.33 30.34 32.38
C SER A 275 -64.81 30.50 32.35
N LEU A 276 -64.28 31.41 31.53
CA LEU A 276 -62.84 31.70 31.48
C LEU A 276 -62.31 32.24 32.82
N VAL A 277 -63.03 33.15 33.47
CA VAL A 277 -62.65 33.68 34.78
C VAL A 277 -62.66 32.58 35.85
N GLN A 278 -63.65 31.68 35.83
CA GLN A 278 -63.69 30.50 36.71
C GLN A 278 -62.53 29.54 36.44
N GLU A 279 -62.22 29.26 35.17
CA GLU A 279 -61.07 28.44 34.78
C GLU A 279 -59.76 29.04 35.29
N VAL A 280 -59.58 30.36 35.19
CA VAL A 280 -58.39 31.04 35.73
C VAL A 280 -58.31 30.90 37.25
N SER A 281 -59.44 30.99 37.95
CA SER A 281 -59.49 30.74 39.40
C SER A 281 -59.05 29.32 39.75
N GLN A 282 -59.61 28.32 39.06
CA GLN A 282 -59.23 26.90 39.25
C GLN A 282 -57.77 26.65 38.88
N LEU A 283 -57.26 27.30 37.84
CA LEU A 283 -55.85 27.23 37.48
C LEU A 283 -54.99 27.74 38.64
N ILE A 284 -55.29 28.89 39.23
CA ILE A 284 -54.52 29.43 40.36
C ILE A 284 -54.55 28.52 41.61
N GLU A 285 -55.64 27.79 41.84
CA GLU A 285 -55.75 26.84 42.96
C GLU A 285 -54.94 25.55 42.73
N THR A 286 -54.84 25.10 41.48
CA THR A 286 -54.13 23.86 41.09
C THR A 286 -52.66 24.07 40.73
N MET A 287 -52.15 25.30 40.87
CA MET A 287 -50.75 25.61 40.61
C MET A 287 -49.83 25.13 41.75
N PRO A 288 -48.59 24.74 41.44
CA PRO A 288 -47.57 24.36 42.42
C PRO A 288 -47.32 25.48 43.47
N ALA A 289 -47.01 25.10 44.70
CA ALA A 289 -46.82 26.02 45.83
C ALA A 289 -45.53 26.88 45.71
N GLU A 290 -44.66 26.50 44.78
CA GLU A 290 -43.41 27.14 44.42
C GLU A 290 -43.63 28.42 43.58
N LEU A 291 -44.81 28.60 42.96
CA LEU A 291 -45.18 29.83 42.27
C LEU A 291 -45.83 30.83 43.22
N ALA A 292 -45.26 32.03 43.33
CA ALA A 292 -45.85 33.16 44.02
C ALA A 292 -46.97 33.77 43.14
N LEU A 293 -48.22 33.57 43.55
CA LEU A 293 -49.42 33.95 42.79
C LEU A 293 -50.25 35.05 43.48
N GLU A 294 -49.71 35.71 44.50
CA GLU A 294 -50.40 36.69 45.32
C GLU A 294 -50.91 37.89 44.50
N GLU A 295 -50.11 38.37 43.55
CA GLU A 295 -50.47 39.47 42.65
C GLU A 295 -51.59 39.06 41.67
N TYR A 296 -51.50 37.87 41.08
CA TYR A 296 -52.54 37.34 40.18
C TYR A 296 -53.85 37.06 40.92
N ARG A 297 -53.79 36.59 42.17
CA ARG A 297 -54.97 36.46 43.05
C ARG A 297 -55.60 37.81 43.36
N SER A 298 -54.79 38.83 43.60
CA SER A 298 -55.27 40.20 43.81
C SER A 298 -55.96 40.76 42.56
N ASN A 299 -55.39 40.53 41.38
CA ASN A 299 -55.91 41.01 40.10
C ASN A 299 -57.15 40.22 39.62
N LEU A 300 -57.29 38.95 40.01
CA LEU A 300 -58.47 38.16 39.65
C LEU A 300 -59.73 38.54 40.45
N LYS A 301 -59.60 38.93 41.72
CA LYS A 301 -60.73 39.33 42.58
C LYS A 301 -61.65 40.40 41.96
N PRO A 302 -61.16 41.52 41.42
CA PRO A 302 -62.03 42.48 40.75
C PRO A 302 -62.64 41.90 39.47
N LEU A 303 -61.93 41.05 38.73
CA LEU A 303 -62.46 40.40 37.52
C LEU A 303 -63.60 39.40 37.84
N THR A 304 -63.49 38.64 38.92
CA THR A 304 -64.58 37.74 39.38
C THR A 304 -65.79 38.55 39.82
N GLN A 305 -65.61 39.63 40.58
CA GLN A 305 -66.70 40.49 41.00
C GLN A 305 -67.41 41.15 39.82
N ILE A 306 -66.65 41.67 38.84
CA ILE A 306 -67.22 42.24 37.62
C ILE A 306 -67.94 41.16 36.81
N SER A 307 -67.33 39.97 36.66
CA SER A 307 -67.94 38.84 35.94
C SER A 307 -69.30 38.42 36.54
N ASP A 308 -69.36 38.25 37.86
CA ASP A 308 -70.59 37.92 38.59
C ASP A 308 -71.64 39.03 38.43
N SER A 309 -71.22 40.30 38.51
CA SER A 309 -72.12 41.45 38.33
C SER A 309 -72.68 41.53 36.90
N LEU A 310 -71.86 41.25 35.88
CA LEU A 310 -72.30 41.23 34.48
C LEU A 310 -73.27 40.07 34.22
N GLN A 311 -73.02 38.90 34.83
CA GLN A 311 -73.94 37.76 34.75
C GLN A 311 -75.28 38.05 35.44
N GLN A 312 -75.28 38.72 36.59
CA GLN A 312 -76.51 39.18 37.24
C GLN A 312 -77.23 40.26 36.41
N THR A 313 -76.47 41.14 35.75
CA THR A 313 -77.03 42.20 34.88
C THR A 313 -77.73 41.61 33.65
N LEU A 314 -77.29 40.46 33.13
CA LEU A 314 -77.99 39.75 32.06
C LEU A 314 -79.41 39.30 32.44
N GLU A 315 -79.70 39.09 33.73
CA GLU A 315 -81.03 38.71 34.20
C GLU A 315 -82.02 39.89 34.15
N ARG A 316 -81.53 41.12 34.02
CA ARG A 316 -82.30 42.38 33.94
C ARG A 316 -81.66 43.37 32.97
N LEU A 317 -81.39 42.93 31.75
CA LEU A 317 -80.64 43.74 30.79
C LEU A 317 -81.51 44.84 30.17
N GLU A 318 -81.05 46.09 30.26
CA GLU A 318 -81.63 47.21 29.55
C GLU A 318 -81.09 47.28 28.12
N VAL A 319 -81.94 47.53 27.14
CA VAL A 319 -81.55 47.55 25.71
C VAL A 319 -80.44 48.57 25.43
N GLU A 320 -80.48 49.70 26.13
CA GLU A 320 -79.52 50.79 26.05
C GLU A 320 -78.14 50.36 26.61
N SER A 321 -78.14 49.52 27.64
CA SER A 321 -76.95 49.05 28.34
C SER A 321 -76.21 47.91 27.63
N ILE A 322 -76.79 47.30 26.58
CA ILE A 322 -76.20 46.15 25.87
C ILE A 322 -74.77 46.45 25.39
N ALA A 323 -74.54 47.63 24.82
CA ALA A 323 -73.22 48.01 24.29
C ALA A 323 -72.16 48.14 25.40
N GLU A 324 -72.54 48.67 26.56
CA GLU A 324 -71.65 48.82 27.71
C GLU A 324 -71.30 47.45 28.31
N VAL A 325 -72.30 46.58 28.47
CA VAL A 325 -72.09 45.19 28.92
C VAL A 325 -71.19 44.42 27.96
N GLN A 326 -71.36 44.57 26.65
CA GLN A 326 -70.45 43.96 25.65
C GLN A 326 -69.01 44.47 25.78
N HIS A 327 -68.82 45.78 25.97
CA HIS A 327 -67.49 46.37 26.12
C HIS A 327 -66.79 45.86 27.38
N GLU A 328 -67.49 45.88 28.51
CA GLU A 328 -66.96 45.41 29.79
C GLU A 328 -66.66 43.91 29.77
N THR A 329 -67.54 43.12 29.14
CA THR A 329 -67.33 41.67 28.94
C THR A 329 -66.06 41.40 28.14
N ALA A 330 -65.84 42.14 27.05
CA ALA A 330 -64.64 41.98 26.23
C ALA A 330 -63.36 42.38 27.00
N ARG A 331 -63.42 43.43 27.82
CA ARG A 331 -62.30 43.87 28.67
C ARG A 331 -61.92 42.80 29.69
N VAL A 332 -62.91 42.27 30.42
CA VAL A 332 -62.70 41.23 31.43
C VAL A 332 -62.22 39.92 30.80
N HIS A 333 -62.83 39.51 29.68
CA HIS A 333 -62.42 38.32 28.94
C HIS A 333 -60.95 38.41 28.51
N LYS A 334 -60.52 39.54 27.93
CA LYS A 334 -59.13 39.75 27.51
C LYS A 334 -58.15 39.69 28.69
N ALA A 335 -58.49 40.35 29.81
CA ALA A 335 -57.65 40.35 31.00
C ALA A 335 -57.52 38.93 31.61
N ALA A 336 -58.63 38.19 31.69
CA ALA A 336 -58.62 36.81 32.16
C ALA A 336 -57.81 35.88 31.24
N LEU A 337 -57.92 36.06 29.92
CA LEU A 337 -57.16 35.28 28.93
C LEU A 337 -55.65 35.52 29.05
N GLU A 338 -55.24 36.78 29.25
CA GLU A 338 -53.84 37.15 29.45
C GLU A 338 -53.25 36.50 30.71
N ILE A 339 -53.98 36.59 31.83
CA ILE A 339 -53.61 35.92 33.08
C ILE A 339 -53.50 34.40 32.89
N SER A 340 -54.50 33.78 32.24
CA SER A 340 -54.50 32.33 31.94
C SER A 340 -53.25 31.90 31.17
N ASN A 341 -52.90 32.66 30.12
CA ASN A 341 -51.77 32.35 29.27
C ASN A 341 -50.43 32.53 30.00
N GLN A 342 -50.28 33.60 30.79
CA GLN A 342 -49.07 33.81 31.60
C GLN A 342 -48.89 32.70 32.63
N LEU A 343 -49.96 32.31 33.34
CA LEU A 343 -49.90 31.23 34.32
C LEU A 343 -49.60 29.86 33.70
N ARG A 344 -50.23 29.53 32.56
CA ARG A 344 -49.93 28.28 31.82
C ARG A 344 -48.50 28.25 31.31
N LYS A 345 -47.96 29.39 30.84
CA LYS A 345 -46.57 29.53 30.41
C LYS A 345 -45.61 29.33 31.59
N ALA A 346 -45.85 30.02 32.71
CA ALA A 346 -45.04 29.92 33.91
C ALA A 346 -45.02 28.49 34.47
N ARG A 347 -46.16 27.80 34.48
CA ARG A 347 -46.23 26.38 34.88
C ARG A 347 -45.35 25.48 34.00
N ARG A 348 -45.42 25.64 32.68
CA ARG A 348 -44.57 24.86 31.75
C ARG A 348 -43.08 25.15 31.97
N GLN A 349 -42.74 26.41 32.16
CA GLN A 349 -41.36 26.83 32.40
C GLN A 349 -40.84 26.33 33.75
N LEU A 350 -41.66 26.28 34.79
CA LEU A 350 -41.30 25.72 36.09
C LEU A 350 -41.02 24.21 35.99
N ILE A 351 -41.90 23.46 35.31
CA ILE A 351 -41.72 22.02 35.05
C ILE A 351 -40.43 21.75 34.27
N ALA A 352 -39.98 22.68 33.42
CA ALA A 352 -38.70 22.58 32.72
C ALA A 352 -37.49 22.99 33.58
N LEU A 353 -37.65 24.01 34.43
CA LEU A 353 -36.60 24.53 35.30
C LEU A 353 -36.20 23.53 36.39
N GLU A 354 -37.17 22.85 37.00
CA GLU A 354 -36.92 21.88 38.07
C GLU A 354 -35.91 20.78 37.68
N PRO A 355 -36.10 19.98 36.62
CA PRO A 355 -35.15 18.95 36.22
C PRO A 355 -33.78 19.54 35.88
N LEU A 356 -33.74 20.70 35.22
CA LEU A 356 -32.48 21.38 34.89
C LEU A 356 -31.70 21.79 36.14
N LEU A 357 -32.35 22.33 37.16
CA LEU A 357 -31.68 22.70 38.42
C LEU A 357 -31.12 21.48 39.17
N GLU A 358 -31.83 20.35 39.16
CA GLU A 358 -31.31 19.10 39.76
C GLU A 358 -30.13 18.55 38.98
N GLU A 359 -30.22 18.51 37.65
CA GLU A 359 -29.13 18.07 36.79
C GLU A 359 -27.88 18.93 37.02
N ILE A 360 -28.03 20.26 37.00
CA ILE A 360 -26.97 21.22 37.30
C ILE A 360 -26.37 20.95 38.68
N SER A 361 -27.20 20.76 39.71
CA SER A 361 -26.72 20.48 41.07
C SER A 361 -25.92 19.17 41.15
N GLY A 362 -26.41 18.11 40.50
CA GLY A 362 -25.72 16.81 40.47
C GLY A 362 -24.42 16.86 39.69
N ARG A 363 -24.37 17.63 38.59
CA ARG A 363 -23.15 17.88 37.81
C ARG A 363 -22.13 18.68 38.62
N LEU A 364 -22.56 19.72 39.33
CA LEU A 364 -21.68 20.51 40.21
C LEU A 364 -21.06 19.64 41.32
N ILE A 365 -21.83 18.75 41.94
CA ILE A 365 -21.32 17.82 42.96
C ILE A 365 -20.25 16.88 42.35
N ARG A 366 -20.56 16.22 41.22
CA ARG A 366 -19.60 15.33 40.54
C ARG A 366 -18.31 16.06 40.14
N LEU A 367 -18.43 17.28 39.59
CA LEU A 367 -17.27 18.09 39.24
C LEU A 367 -16.43 18.46 40.46
N SER A 368 -17.06 18.77 41.61
CA SER A 368 -16.34 19.05 42.84
C SER A 368 -15.56 17.84 43.38
N GLU A 369 -16.14 16.64 43.29
CA GLU A 369 -15.48 15.38 43.65
C GLU A 369 -14.29 15.09 42.73
N LEU A 370 -14.45 15.31 41.41
CA LEU A 370 -13.39 15.14 40.43
C LEU A 370 -12.21 16.09 40.69
N VAL A 371 -12.49 17.38 40.91
CA VAL A 371 -11.47 18.38 41.25
C VAL A 371 -10.70 17.98 42.51
N ALA A 372 -11.40 17.50 43.55
CA ALA A 372 -10.80 17.05 44.80
C ALA A 372 -9.93 15.79 44.61
N SER A 373 -10.39 14.83 43.80
CA SER A 373 -9.66 13.57 43.55
C SER A 373 -8.31 13.80 42.85
N LEU A 374 -8.25 14.74 41.91
CA LEU A 374 -7.05 15.05 41.13
C LEU A 374 -6.11 16.01 41.87
N GLY A 375 -6.66 16.87 42.72
CA GLY A 375 -5.88 17.71 43.64
C GLY A 375 -5.23 16.92 44.78
N THR A 376 -5.74 15.74 45.13
CA THR A 376 -5.24 14.90 46.24
C THR A 376 -4.45 13.66 45.78
N ASN A 377 -4.14 13.55 44.49
CA ASN A 377 -3.40 12.42 43.96
C ASN A 377 -2.00 12.33 44.59
N ARG A 378 -1.59 11.10 44.97
CA ARG A 378 -0.32 10.83 45.67
C ARG A 378 0.92 11.11 44.80
N VAL A 379 0.73 11.15 43.48
CA VAL A 379 1.77 11.43 42.48
C VAL A 379 1.32 12.62 41.66
N ARG A 380 2.09 13.71 41.70
CA ARG A 380 1.88 14.99 40.99
C ARG A 380 0.46 15.55 41.16
N PRO A 381 0.08 16.02 42.37
CA PRO A 381 -1.23 16.64 42.58
C PRO A 381 -1.42 17.84 41.64
N LEU A 382 -2.63 17.99 41.09
CA LEU A 382 -2.93 19.05 40.15
C LEU A 382 -3.45 20.30 40.88
N ILE A 383 -2.85 21.46 40.61
CA ILE A 383 -3.39 22.76 41.03
C ILE A 383 -4.25 23.31 39.91
N TRP A 384 -5.55 23.42 40.20
CA TRP A 384 -6.55 23.96 39.30
C TRP A 384 -6.60 25.48 39.39
N GLU A 385 -5.97 26.22 38.48
CA GLU A 385 -5.96 27.69 38.51
C GLU A 385 -7.13 28.28 37.70
N GLU A 386 -7.44 27.68 36.54
CA GLU A 386 -8.42 28.24 35.60
C GLU A 386 -9.78 27.54 35.69
N SER A 387 -9.79 26.21 35.77
CA SER A 387 -11.05 25.47 35.82
C SER A 387 -11.73 25.58 37.18
N GLN A 388 -10.98 25.75 38.27
CA GLN A 388 -11.55 25.93 39.61
C GLN A 388 -12.18 27.32 39.81
N SER A 389 -11.55 28.38 39.30
CA SER A 389 -12.13 29.74 39.38
C SER A 389 -13.45 29.81 38.60
N ARG A 390 -13.47 29.26 37.37
CA ARG A 390 -14.70 29.13 36.57
C ARG A 390 -15.75 28.25 37.25
N PHE A 391 -15.35 27.15 37.89
CA PHE A 391 -16.27 26.32 38.68
C PHE A 391 -16.90 27.10 39.83
N MET A 392 -16.10 27.86 40.58
CA MET A 392 -16.60 28.70 41.69
C MET A 392 -17.55 29.78 41.21
N ASP A 393 -17.26 30.43 40.07
CA ASP A 393 -18.15 31.41 39.44
C ASP A 393 -19.49 30.78 39.03
N LEU A 394 -19.46 29.62 38.37
CA LEU A 394 -20.67 28.89 37.99
C LEU A 394 -21.46 28.42 39.21
N ASN A 395 -20.79 27.95 40.27
CA ASN A 395 -21.45 27.55 41.51
C ASN A 395 -22.10 28.75 42.22
N GLN A 396 -21.44 29.91 42.21
CA GLN A 396 -22.03 31.14 42.75
C GLN A 396 -23.24 31.60 41.93
N ARG A 397 -23.18 31.50 40.60
CA ARG A 397 -24.33 31.77 39.73
C ARG A 397 -25.49 30.81 40.02
N PHE A 398 -25.21 29.53 40.25
CA PHE A 398 -26.24 28.55 40.63
C PHE A 398 -26.90 28.90 41.98
N ARG A 399 -26.09 29.29 42.98
CA ARG A 399 -26.60 29.75 44.29
C ARG A 399 -27.51 30.98 44.16
N ASN A 400 -27.20 31.89 43.25
CA ASN A 400 -28.02 33.07 42.99
C ASN A 400 -29.37 32.73 42.32
N ILE A 401 -29.42 31.72 41.45
CA ILE A 401 -30.68 31.19 40.87
C ILE A 401 -31.52 30.52 41.98
N GLY A 402 -30.85 29.81 42.89
CA GLY A 402 -31.46 29.16 44.06
C GLY A 402 -31.96 27.75 43.77
N THR A 403 -32.34 27.03 44.84
CA THR A 403 -32.78 25.62 44.76
C THR A 403 -34.21 25.52 44.22
N ARG A 404 -34.67 24.28 43.97
CA ARG A 404 -36.05 23.99 43.56
C ARG A 404 -37.10 24.60 44.50
N GLU A 405 -36.81 24.63 45.79
CA GLU A 405 -37.71 25.08 46.86
C GLU A 405 -37.90 26.61 46.93
N LYS A 406 -37.12 27.40 46.18
CA LYS A 406 -37.28 28.86 46.13
C LYS A 406 -38.63 29.21 45.52
N ARG A 407 -39.43 30.02 46.22
CA ARG A 407 -40.65 30.61 45.66
C ARG A 407 -40.30 31.63 44.59
N ARG A 408 -40.93 31.53 43.42
CA ARG A 408 -40.65 32.35 42.24
C ARG A 408 -41.91 32.99 41.70
N THR A 409 -41.83 34.24 41.26
CA THR A 409 -42.90 34.82 40.44
C THR A 409 -42.84 34.24 39.01
N PRO A 410 -43.92 34.29 38.22
CA PRO A 410 -43.90 33.90 36.81
C PRO A 410 -42.78 34.53 35.98
N GLU A 411 -42.43 35.78 36.25
CA GLU A 411 -41.33 36.50 35.58
C GLU A 411 -39.96 35.95 36.03
N ASP A 412 -39.79 35.72 37.33
CA ASP A 412 -38.58 35.11 37.88
C ASP A 412 -38.33 33.71 37.30
N VAL A 413 -39.37 32.90 37.08
CA VAL A 413 -39.22 31.56 36.48
C VAL A 413 -38.65 31.63 35.07
N GLN A 414 -39.08 32.61 34.27
CA GLN A 414 -38.56 32.79 32.91
C GLN A 414 -37.09 33.23 32.95
N GLU A 415 -36.74 34.18 33.81
CA GLU A 415 -35.36 34.67 33.94
C GLU A 415 -34.43 33.59 34.52
N ASP A 416 -34.87 32.86 35.54
CA ASP A 416 -34.12 31.77 36.17
C ASP A 416 -33.92 30.60 35.19
N LEU A 417 -34.87 30.31 34.28
CA LEU A 417 -34.71 29.30 33.23
C LEU A 417 -33.63 29.67 32.21
N LEU A 418 -33.63 30.91 31.74
CA LEU A 418 -32.57 31.39 30.83
C LEU A 418 -31.19 31.34 31.50
N LYS A 419 -31.10 31.79 32.76
CA LYS A 419 -29.86 31.70 33.54
C LYS A 419 -29.43 30.26 33.80
N ALA A 420 -30.37 29.35 34.03
CA ALA A 420 -30.08 27.93 34.22
C ALA A 420 -29.55 27.28 32.94
N ASP A 421 -30.12 27.60 31.77
CA ASP A 421 -29.64 27.11 30.47
C ASP A 421 -28.24 27.62 30.15
N GLU A 422 -27.97 28.91 30.37
CA GLU A 422 -26.62 29.48 30.22
C GLU A 422 -25.61 28.79 31.14
N LEU A 423 -26.00 28.53 32.38
CA LEU A 423 -25.18 27.84 33.36
C LEU A 423 -24.93 26.38 32.95
N ASN A 424 -25.95 25.68 32.45
CA ASN A 424 -25.84 24.30 31.97
C ASN A 424 -24.85 24.19 30.79
N ASN A 425 -24.89 25.16 29.87
CA ASN A 425 -23.94 25.27 28.77
C ASN A 425 -22.52 25.56 29.26
N GLY A 426 -22.37 26.47 30.22
CA GLY A 426 -21.09 26.75 30.89
C GLY A 426 -20.50 25.51 31.59
N LEU A 427 -21.33 24.72 32.26
CA LEU A 427 -20.93 23.46 32.89
C LEU A 427 -20.50 22.40 31.87
N SER A 428 -21.19 22.30 30.73
CA SER A 428 -20.80 21.37 29.66
C SER A 428 -19.44 21.71 29.05
N ALA A 429 -19.13 22.99 28.86
CA ALA A 429 -17.81 23.42 28.42
C ALA A 429 -16.73 23.11 29.47
N LEU A 430 -17.05 23.33 30.75
CA LEU A 430 -16.15 23.07 31.86
C LEU A 430 -15.89 21.56 32.06
N GLU A 431 -16.91 20.72 31.93
CA GLU A 431 -16.78 19.26 31.96
C GLU A 431 -15.84 18.75 30.88
N LYS A 432 -15.99 19.21 29.63
CA LYS A 432 -15.08 18.82 28.54
C LYS A 432 -13.63 19.13 28.89
N ARG A 433 -13.37 20.34 29.38
CA ARG A 433 -12.05 20.77 29.82
C ARG A 433 -11.51 19.92 30.98
N PHE A 434 -12.35 19.59 31.97
CA PHE A 434 -11.94 18.67 33.05
C PHE A 434 -11.55 17.29 32.52
N HIS A 435 -12.30 16.72 31.57
CA HIS A 435 -11.96 15.43 30.97
C HIS A 435 -10.66 15.48 30.15
N GLU A 436 -10.40 16.56 29.41
CA GLU A 436 -9.13 16.77 28.69
C GLU A 436 -7.94 16.83 29.66
N VAL A 437 -8.06 17.64 30.72
CA VAL A 437 -7.02 17.76 31.74
C VAL A 437 -6.81 16.42 32.47
N MET A 438 -7.88 15.66 32.73
CA MET A 438 -7.79 14.32 33.29
C MET A 438 -7.04 13.35 32.37
N ALA A 439 -7.36 13.35 31.08
CA ALA A 439 -6.68 12.50 30.10
C ALA A 439 -5.19 12.84 30.06
N HIS A 440 -4.83 14.12 29.93
CA HIS A 440 -3.45 14.57 29.97
C HIS A 440 -2.75 14.21 31.29
N HIS A 441 -3.43 14.32 32.43
CA HIS A 441 -2.84 13.94 33.71
C HIS A 441 -2.60 12.43 33.81
N LYS A 442 -3.54 11.61 33.33
CA LYS A 442 -3.41 10.15 33.28
C LYS A 442 -2.27 9.73 32.34
N ASP A 443 -2.17 10.35 31.18
CA ASP A 443 -1.12 10.09 30.19
C ASP A 443 0.24 10.52 30.72
N LEU A 444 0.30 11.61 31.47
CA LEU A 444 1.51 12.01 32.16
C LEU A 444 1.91 10.97 33.22
N LEU A 445 0.97 10.47 34.01
CA LEU A 445 1.25 9.44 35.01
C LEU A 445 1.71 8.13 34.37
N SER A 446 1.13 7.73 33.23
CA SER A 446 1.55 6.54 32.49
C SER A 446 2.94 6.71 31.89
N ALA A 447 3.24 7.89 31.34
CA ALA A 447 4.57 8.24 30.85
C ALA A 447 5.61 8.23 31.97
N LEU A 448 5.35 8.88 33.10
CA LEU A 448 6.24 8.86 34.27
C LEU A 448 6.38 7.45 34.88
N ALA A 449 5.37 6.59 34.73
CA ALA A 449 5.42 5.22 35.19
C ALA A 449 6.20 4.29 34.25
N SER A 450 6.58 4.72 33.05
CA SER A 450 7.28 3.90 32.08
C SER A 450 8.66 3.46 32.59
N ILE A 451 9.15 2.34 32.08
CA ILE A 451 10.43 1.76 32.49
C ILE A 451 11.59 2.66 32.07
N GLU A 452 11.48 3.29 30.90
CA GLU A 452 12.46 4.22 30.33
C GLU A 452 12.67 5.43 31.22
N ILE A 453 11.61 5.95 31.86
CA ILE A 453 11.75 7.05 32.81
C ILE A 453 12.19 6.55 34.18
N ARG A 454 11.58 5.49 34.74
CA ARG A 454 11.96 5.00 36.08
C ARG A 454 13.41 4.53 36.17
N ARG A 455 13.94 3.92 35.12
CA ARG A 455 15.33 3.41 35.03
C ARG A 455 16.20 4.26 34.11
N GLY A 456 15.71 5.41 33.65
CA GLY A 456 16.39 6.23 32.63
C GLY A 456 17.79 6.66 33.02
N LEU A 457 18.00 7.07 34.28
CA LEU A 457 19.32 7.44 34.77
C LEU A 457 20.27 6.25 34.90
N ASP A 458 19.77 5.08 35.28
CA ASP A 458 20.59 3.86 35.37
C ASP A 458 20.97 3.35 33.97
N LEU A 459 20.06 3.47 32.99
CA LEU A 459 20.36 3.26 31.59
C LEU A 459 21.43 4.25 31.12
N CYS A 460 21.27 5.56 31.35
CA CYS A 460 22.28 6.54 30.94
C CYS A 460 23.66 6.25 31.54
N ARG A 461 23.74 5.78 32.79
CA ARG A 461 25.00 5.35 33.41
C ARG A 461 25.60 4.10 32.76
N SER A 462 24.79 3.12 32.36
CA SER A 462 25.30 1.96 31.61
C SER A 462 25.77 2.37 30.21
N LEU A 463 25.07 3.32 29.57
CA LEU A 463 25.46 3.89 28.29
C LEU A 463 26.75 4.71 28.37
N GLN A 464 26.98 5.46 29.45
CA GLN A 464 28.26 6.14 29.67
C GLN A 464 29.43 5.15 29.76
N ARG A 465 29.24 3.99 30.40
CA ARG A 465 30.27 2.93 30.41
C ARG A 465 30.51 2.35 29.03
N LEU A 466 29.45 2.17 28.24
CA LEU A 466 29.56 1.73 26.86
C LEU A 466 30.28 2.77 25.99
N ALA A 467 29.96 4.05 26.14
CA ALA A 467 30.64 5.13 25.41
C ALA A 467 32.14 5.12 25.68
N VAL A 468 32.58 4.93 26.93
CA VAL A 468 34.00 4.77 27.27
C VAL A 468 34.64 3.55 26.59
N GLN A 469 33.92 2.42 26.47
CA GLN A 469 34.42 1.24 25.77
C GLN A 469 34.53 1.46 24.26
N VAL A 470 33.64 2.25 23.70
CA VAL A 470 33.58 2.60 22.28
C VAL A 470 34.68 3.60 21.91
N ASP A 471 34.92 4.60 22.77
CA ASP A 471 35.98 5.61 22.63
C ASP A 471 37.40 5.00 22.63
N ALA A 472 37.57 3.79 23.15
CA ALA A 472 38.83 3.06 23.11
C ALA A 472 39.22 2.56 21.70
N TYR A 473 38.30 2.62 20.74
CA TYR A 473 38.51 2.20 19.34
C TYR A 473 38.47 3.40 18.38
N ASP A 474 39.19 3.30 17.27
CA ASP A 474 39.18 4.35 16.23
C ASP A 474 37.74 4.61 15.71
N PRO A 475 37.33 5.89 15.54
CA PRO A 475 36.00 6.26 15.04
C PRO A 475 35.64 5.65 13.67
N GLU A 476 36.62 5.27 12.84
CA GLU A 476 36.38 4.62 11.54
C GLU A 476 35.81 3.20 11.65
N ASN A 477 35.88 2.56 12.84
CA ASN A 477 35.27 1.24 13.06
C ASN A 477 33.72 1.28 13.10
N TRP A 478 33.15 2.49 13.17
CA TRP A 478 31.73 2.71 13.41
C TRP A 478 31.01 3.27 12.18
N PRO A 479 29.79 2.80 11.88
CA PRO A 479 28.94 3.42 10.87
C PRO A 479 28.62 4.89 11.20
N LYS A 480 28.67 5.77 10.20
CA LYS A 480 28.37 7.22 10.37
C LYS A 480 26.97 7.48 10.94
N VAL A 481 26.02 6.57 10.70
CA VAL A 481 24.62 6.67 11.15
C VAL A 481 24.50 6.59 12.67
N ASP A 482 25.42 5.88 13.34
CA ASP A 482 25.35 5.68 14.78
C ASP A 482 25.80 6.92 15.58
N GLY A 483 26.52 7.85 14.92
CA GLY A 483 26.91 9.12 15.51
C GLY A 483 27.74 8.96 16.79
N VAL A 484 28.67 8.00 16.80
CA VAL A 484 29.46 7.63 17.99
C VAL A 484 30.18 8.83 18.61
N ASN A 485 30.69 9.74 17.79
CA ASN A 485 31.37 10.96 18.25
C ASN A 485 30.47 11.92 19.06
N THR A 486 29.14 11.85 18.87
CA THR A 486 28.17 12.68 19.61
C THR A 486 27.49 11.90 20.74
N LEU A 487 27.69 10.58 20.84
CA LEU A 487 26.99 9.71 21.79
C LEU A 487 27.17 10.16 23.25
N SER A 488 28.39 10.50 23.65
CA SER A 488 28.68 10.98 25.01
C SER A 488 27.99 12.32 25.31
N MET A 489 27.90 13.21 24.32
CA MET A 489 27.20 14.50 24.44
C MET A 489 25.67 14.30 24.47
N ASP A 490 25.14 13.40 23.63
CA ASP A 490 23.72 13.05 23.57
C ASP A 490 23.26 12.44 24.91
N ILE A 491 24.05 11.52 25.48
CA ILE A 491 23.76 10.91 26.79
C ILE A 491 23.78 11.97 27.90
N GLN A 492 24.74 12.90 27.88
CA GLN A 492 24.80 13.97 28.90
C GLN A 492 23.61 14.93 28.78
N SER A 493 23.27 15.37 27.56
CA SER A 493 22.08 16.18 27.30
C SER A 493 20.81 15.49 27.78
N LEU A 494 20.71 14.17 27.57
CA LEU A 494 19.55 13.39 27.98
C LEU A 494 19.47 13.23 29.51
N ILE A 495 20.62 13.11 30.20
CA ILE A 495 20.69 13.15 31.67
C ILE A 495 20.22 14.51 32.18
N ASP A 496 20.71 15.60 31.60
CA ASP A 496 20.37 16.97 32.03
C ASP A 496 18.88 17.25 31.81
N GLN A 497 18.32 16.82 30.67
CA GLN A 497 16.88 16.88 30.39
C GLN A 497 16.06 16.03 31.36
N HIS A 498 16.51 14.80 31.65
CA HIS A 498 15.84 13.92 32.61
C HIS A 498 15.81 14.51 34.02
N GLN A 499 16.94 15.04 34.50
CA GLN A 499 17.05 15.66 35.83
C GLN A 499 16.29 16.99 35.92
N GLY A 500 16.24 17.75 34.83
CA GLY A 500 15.49 19.01 34.75
C GLY A 500 13.98 18.81 34.70
N LEU A 501 13.50 17.80 33.96
CA LEU A 501 12.08 17.54 33.78
C LEU A 501 11.49 16.68 34.91
N ILE A 502 12.20 15.66 35.40
CA ILE A 502 11.69 14.75 36.42
C ILE A 502 12.30 15.11 37.78
N PRO A 503 11.58 15.86 38.65
CA PRO A 503 12.07 16.18 39.97
C PRO A 503 12.16 14.92 40.83
N LYS A 504 13.11 14.95 41.77
CA LYS A 504 13.34 13.86 42.73
C LYS A 504 12.13 13.58 43.64
N ASP A 505 11.26 14.57 43.82
CA ASP A 505 10.01 14.42 44.57
C ASP A 505 8.80 14.49 43.63
N LEU A 506 8.24 13.32 43.34
CA LEU A 506 7.05 13.16 42.51
C LEU A 506 5.77 13.71 43.17
N ARG A 507 5.81 14.24 44.39
CA ARG A 507 4.68 14.90 45.06
C ARG A 507 4.57 16.38 44.76
N GLN A 508 5.52 16.96 44.04
CA GLN A 508 5.46 18.37 43.68
C GLN A 508 4.25 18.64 42.75
N PRO A 509 3.35 19.58 43.11
CA PRO A 509 2.17 19.84 42.33
C PRO A 509 2.50 20.44 40.95
N ILE A 510 1.64 20.17 39.97
CA ILE A 510 1.71 20.76 38.63
C ILE A 510 0.50 21.67 38.44
N LYS A 511 0.71 22.83 37.81
CA LYS A 511 -0.38 23.76 37.46
C LYS A 511 -1.11 23.25 36.22
N GLU A 512 -2.42 23.41 36.18
CA GLU A 512 -3.28 23.04 35.04
C GLU A 512 -2.76 23.58 33.69
N SER A 513 -2.37 24.85 33.64
CA SER A 513 -1.88 25.52 32.43
C SER A 513 -0.54 24.98 31.93
N ALA A 514 0.28 24.42 32.81
CA ALA A 514 1.58 23.85 32.47
C ALA A 514 1.51 22.36 32.11
N LEU A 515 0.37 21.69 32.36
CA LEU A 515 0.23 20.25 32.19
C LEU A 515 0.46 19.78 30.73
N PRO A 516 -0.12 20.42 29.69
CA PRO A 516 0.07 19.97 28.31
C PRO A 516 1.54 20.09 27.86
N GLY A 517 2.18 21.23 28.11
CA GLY A 517 3.58 21.44 27.74
C GLY A 517 4.54 20.55 28.53
N TYR A 518 4.23 20.25 29.79
CA TYR A 518 5.01 19.31 30.58
C TYR A 518 4.84 17.87 30.09
N LEU A 519 3.63 17.45 29.72
CA LEU A 519 3.39 16.15 29.09
C LEU A 519 4.15 16.01 27.77
N GLU A 520 4.11 17.03 26.91
CA GLU A 520 4.85 17.04 25.65
C GLU A 520 6.36 16.90 25.90
N SER A 521 6.89 17.65 26.88
CA SER A 521 8.30 17.56 27.27
C SER A 521 8.69 16.15 27.75
N VAL A 522 7.83 15.50 28.53
CA VAL A 522 8.04 14.11 29.01
C VAL A 522 7.92 13.09 27.86
N GLN A 523 7.01 13.30 26.91
CA GLN A 523 6.90 12.46 25.71
C GLN A 523 8.12 12.60 24.79
N ASN A 524 8.62 13.82 24.60
CA ASN A 524 9.85 14.08 23.84
C ASN A 524 11.05 13.39 24.50
N LEU A 525 11.14 13.43 25.84
CA LEU A 525 12.16 12.69 26.59
C LEU A 525 12.03 11.17 26.36
N LEU A 526 10.81 10.61 26.38
CA LEU A 526 10.58 9.19 26.06
C LEU A 526 11.00 8.82 24.64
N SER A 527 10.71 9.67 23.65
CA SER A 527 11.15 9.45 22.27
C SER A 527 12.68 9.44 22.17
N SER A 528 13.34 10.37 22.85
CA SER A 528 14.81 10.46 22.91
C SER A 528 15.42 9.19 23.54
N TYR A 529 14.81 8.64 24.59
CA TYR A 529 15.23 7.35 25.16
C TYR A 529 15.08 6.18 24.19
N ARG A 530 14.00 6.12 23.41
CA ARG A 530 13.76 5.05 22.43
C ARG A 530 14.75 5.12 21.28
N ASP A 531 14.99 6.31 20.74
CA ASP A 531 15.93 6.52 19.65
C ASP A 531 17.36 6.18 20.09
N LEU A 532 17.75 6.62 21.29
CA LEU A 532 19.04 6.28 21.86
C LEU A 532 19.17 4.77 22.10
N ARG A 533 18.12 4.08 22.54
CA ARG A 533 18.15 2.63 22.73
C ARG A 533 18.38 1.88 21.41
N GLY A 534 17.67 2.24 20.34
CA GLY A 534 17.87 1.62 19.02
C GLY A 534 19.31 1.81 18.51
N ARG A 535 19.86 3.02 18.66
CA ARG A 535 21.26 3.32 18.34
C ARG A 535 22.24 2.49 19.18
N VAL A 536 21.99 2.36 20.49
CA VAL A 536 22.85 1.62 21.40
C VAL A 536 22.85 0.13 21.10
N GLU A 537 21.70 -0.47 20.81
CA GLU A 537 21.63 -1.91 20.48
C GLU A 537 22.50 -2.23 19.25
N HIS A 538 22.51 -1.34 18.26
CA HIS A 538 23.38 -1.45 17.09
C HIS A 538 24.87 -1.29 17.46
N ILE A 539 25.22 -0.28 18.26
CA ILE A 539 26.58 -0.05 18.73
C ILE A 539 27.08 -1.23 19.59
N GLN A 540 26.23 -1.81 20.44
CA GLN A 540 26.56 -2.99 21.26
C GLN A 540 26.87 -4.21 20.40
N ALA A 541 26.01 -4.51 19.43
CA ALA A 541 26.24 -5.61 18.50
C ALA A 541 27.56 -5.41 17.73
N ARG A 542 27.80 -4.19 17.23
CA ARG A 542 29.02 -3.86 16.50
C ARG A 542 30.27 -3.91 17.38
N LEU A 543 30.19 -3.44 18.63
CA LEU A 543 31.29 -3.55 19.60
C LEU A 543 31.66 -5.01 19.86
N ALA A 544 30.66 -5.88 20.02
CA ALA A 544 30.88 -7.31 20.21
C ALA A 544 31.57 -7.94 18.99
N GLU A 545 31.14 -7.59 17.76
CA GLU A 545 31.81 -8.04 16.54
C GLU A 545 33.27 -7.59 16.45
N ILE A 546 33.55 -6.34 16.79
CA ILE A 546 34.91 -5.79 16.80
C ILE A 546 35.77 -6.56 17.82
N GLN A 547 35.28 -6.73 19.05
CA GLN A 547 35.98 -7.45 20.11
C GLN A 547 36.22 -8.91 19.75
N ASP A 548 35.23 -9.59 19.16
CA ASP A 548 35.36 -10.96 18.67
C ASP A 548 36.43 -11.06 17.59
N SER A 549 36.43 -10.14 16.62
CA SER A 549 37.42 -10.13 15.54
C SER A 549 38.84 -9.85 16.07
N GLU A 550 38.97 -8.97 17.07
CA GLU A 550 40.23 -8.66 17.73
C GLU A 550 40.76 -9.88 18.50
N ASN A 551 39.91 -10.53 19.29
CA ASN A 551 40.30 -11.71 20.08
C ASN A 551 40.68 -12.88 19.18
N ARG A 552 39.87 -13.18 18.15
CA ARG A 552 40.20 -14.23 17.17
C ARG A 552 41.53 -13.94 16.47
N ALA A 553 41.77 -12.70 16.03
CA ALA A 553 43.04 -12.33 15.40
C ALA A 553 44.23 -12.46 16.37
N ARG A 554 44.04 -12.11 17.65
CA ARG A 554 45.07 -12.29 18.69
C ARG A 554 45.39 -13.76 18.92
N ASP A 555 44.38 -14.59 19.14
CA ASP A 555 44.54 -16.03 19.41
C ASP A 555 45.25 -16.70 18.24
N ARG A 556 44.82 -16.39 17.02
CA ARG A 556 45.45 -16.85 15.76
C ARG A 556 46.92 -16.42 15.61
N LEU A 557 47.28 -15.19 16.00
CA LEU A 557 48.68 -14.75 16.01
C LEU A 557 49.52 -15.49 17.07
N GLU A 558 48.94 -15.80 18.23
CA GLU A 558 49.61 -16.57 19.28
C GLU A 558 49.83 -18.04 18.86
N GLU A 559 48.84 -18.65 18.22
CA GLU A 559 48.95 -19.97 17.59
C GLU A 559 50.08 -19.98 16.54
N ALA A 560 50.10 -19.00 15.63
CA ALA A 560 51.17 -18.86 14.63
C ALA A 560 52.54 -18.67 15.25
N ASN A 561 52.67 -17.83 16.28
CA ASN A 561 53.93 -17.64 16.96
C ASN A 561 54.42 -18.92 17.65
N SER A 562 53.52 -19.66 18.30
CA SER A 562 53.83 -20.96 18.92
C SER A 562 54.26 -22.00 17.87
N CYS A 563 53.52 -22.10 16.77
CA CYS A 563 53.83 -23.00 15.67
C CYS A 563 55.20 -22.67 15.05
N LEU A 564 55.46 -21.42 14.69
CA LEU A 564 56.76 -20.96 14.20
C LEU A 564 57.89 -21.14 15.23
N THR A 565 57.58 -21.12 16.53
CA THR A 565 58.54 -21.43 17.60
C THR A 565 58.97 -22.87 17.57
N GLN A 566 58.01 -23.78 17.48
CA GLN A 566 58.26 -25.21 17.42
C GLN A 566 58.89 -25.63 16.09
N VAL A 567 58.47 -25.06 14.96
CA VAL A 567 59.09 -25.32 13.64
C VAL A 567 60.55 -24.86 13.62
N ALA A 568 60.88 -23.71 14.21
CA ALA A 568 62.29 -23.29 14.30
C ALA A 568 63.15 -24.25 15.13
N PHE A 569 62.60 -24.84 16.19
CA PHE A 569 63.30 -25.87 16.95
C PHE A 569 63.57 -27.10 16.08
N LEU A 570 62.57 -27.55 15.31
CA LEU A 570 62.74 -28.65 14.35
C LEU A 570 63.79 -28.32 13.27
N ALA A 571 63.73 -27.12 12.70
CA ALA A 571 64.69 -26.62 11.72
C ALA A 571 66.12 -26.51 12.28
N GLY A 572 66.27 -26.27 13.58
CA GLY A 572 67.58 -26.32 14.25
C GLY A 572 68.16 -27.74 14.37
N SER A 573 67.31 -28.77 14.41
CA SER A 573 67.73 -30.17 14.51
C SER A 573 67.96 -30.84 13.15
N ASN A 574 67.35 -30.31 12.07
CA ASN A 574 67.47 -30.83 10.72
C ASN A 574 68.19 -29.81 9.83
N ALA A 575 69.41 -30.15 9.40
CA ALA A 575 70.26 -29.23 8.65
C ALA A 575 69.62 -28.73 7.33
N TYR A 576 68.86 -29.57 6.64
CA TYR A 576 68.20 -29.22 5.38
C TYR A 576 67.00 -28.29 5.61
N LEU A 577 66.12 -28.63 6.57
CA LEU A 577 65.05 -27.72 6.98
C LEU A 577 65.58 -26.40 7.55
N GLY A 578 66.72 -26.41 8.23
CA GLY A 578 67.41 -25.23 8.71
C GLY A 578 67.79 -24.26 7.59
N GLN A 579 68.29 -24.76 6.47
CA GLN A 579 68.64 -23.94 5.29
C GLN A 579 67.41 -23.36 4.59
N LEU A 580 66.31 -24.13 4.54
CA LEU A 580 65.08 -23.74 3.85
C LEU A 580 64.20 -22.78 4.65
N ALA A 581 64.03 -23.03 5.95
CA ALA A 581 62.96 -22.40 6.74
C ALA A 581 63.45 -21.27 7.66
N THR A 582 64.74 -21.20 8.02
CA THR A 582 65.20 -20.26 9.08
C THR A 582 64.98 -18.79 8.72
N SER A 583 65.26 -18.38 7.46
CA SER A 583 65.06 -17.00 7.00
C SER A 583 63.58 -16.61 6.95
N ASP A 584 62.74 -17.51 6.42
CA ASP A 584 61.29 -17.32 6.33
C ASP A 584 60.64 -17.28 7.72
N ILE A 585 61.03 -18.17 8.64
CA ILE A 585 60.54 -18.17 10.03
C ILE A 585 60.92 -16.87 10.74
N ALA A 586 62.15 -16.37 10.57
CA ALA A 586 62.56 -15.10 11.17
C ALA A 586 61.73 -13.93 10.64
N ARG A 587 61.48 -13.90 9.32
CA ARG A 587 60.62 -12.89 8.68
C ARG A 587 59.17 -12.98 9.19
N PHE A 588 58.58 -14.17 9.23
CA PHE A 588 57.21 -14.35 9.69
C PHE A 588 57.04 -13.99 11.16
N ARG A 589 58.00 -14.33 12.04
CA ARG A 589 57.95 -13.90 13.45
C ARG A 589 58.02 -12.38 13.61
N ALA A 590 58.85 -11.70 12.81
CA ALA A 590 58.90 -10.25 12.81
C ALA A 590 57.56 -9.64 12.38
N SER A 591 56.92 -10.19 11.34
CA SER A 591 55.59 -9.78 10.88
C SER A 591 54.49 -10.06 11.91
N VAL A 592 54.51 -11.24 12.56
CA VAL A 592 53.56 -11.60 13.64
C VAL A 592 53.70 -10.64 14.82
N THR A 593 54.92 -10.30 15.21
CA THR A 593 55.18 -9.34 16.29
C THR A 593 54.71 -7.93 15.91
N GLY A 594 54.97 -7.50 14.66
CA GLY A 594 54.49 -6.22 14.13
C GLY A 594 52.97 -6.13 14.16
N LEU A 595 52.26 -7.14 13.65
CA LEU A 595 50.80 -7.19 13.65
C LEU A 595 50.22 -7.28 15.07
N LYS A 596 50.89 -7.96 16.02
CA LYS A 596 50.47 -7.98 17.43
C LYS A 596 50.47 -6.58 18.04
N VAL A 597 51.54 -5.81 17.81
CA VAL A 597 51.64 -4.40 18.26
C VAL A 597 50.62 -3.50 17.55
N GLU A 598 50.36 -3.72 16.25
CA GLU A 598 49.31 -2.99 15.52
C GLU A 598 47.90 -3.29 16.06
N LEU A 599 47.63 -4.54 16.44
CA LEU A 599 46.35 -4.97 17.00
C LEU A 599 46.12 -4.41 18.42
N GLU A 600 47.18 -4.31 19.24
CA GLU A 600 47.13 -3.68 20.57
C GLU A 600 46.80 -2.18 20.52
N ARG A 601 47.13 -1.49 19.42
CA ARG A 601 46.80 -0.07 19.21
C ARG A 601 45.37 0.09 18.67
N ARG A 602 44.39 -0.08 19.56
CA ARG A 602 42.94 0.01 19.24
C ARG A 602 42.48 1.37 18.71
N GLU A 603 43.15 2.43 19.15
CA GLU A 603 42.83 3.83 18.82
C GLU A 603 43.16 4.23 17.37
N ARG A 604 43.78 3.36 16.56
CA ARG A 604 44.21 3.71 15.20
C ARG A 604 43.84 2.63 14.19
N GLY A 605 43.05 3.00 13.19
CA GLY A 605 42.66 2.17 12.06
C GLY A 605 41.60 1.11 12.39
N ILE A 606 41.10 0.46 11.33
CA ILE A 606 39.97 -0.46 11.42
C ILE A 606 40.44 -1.85 11.87
N ILE A 607 39.87 -2.38 12.95
CA ILE A 607 40.24 -3.70 13.52
C ILE A 607 39.97 -4.83 12.53
N ALA A 608 38.88 -4.75 11.77
CA ALA A 608 38.56 -5.75 10.74
C ALA A 608 39.63 -5.80 9.63
N GLU A 609 40.25 -4.67 9.26
CA GLU A 609 41.35 -4.67 8.30
C GLU A 609 42.62 -5.27 8.90
N LYS A 610 42.91 -5.00 10.18
CA LYS A 610 44.02 -5.64 10.89
C LYS A 610 43.83 -7.15 11.00
N ALA A 611 42.62 -7.61 11.33
CA ALA A 611 42.29 -9.04 11.36
C ALA A 611 42.46 -9.70 9.98
N ARG A 612 42.05 -9.04 8.89
CA ARG A 612 42.30 -9.53 7.53
C ARG A 612 43.79 -9.61 7.18
N ARG A 613 44.61 -8.65 7.65
CA ARG A 613 46.07 -8.72 7.51
C ARG A 613 46.67 -9.89 8.28
N VAL A 614 46.11 -10.21 9.45
CA VAL A 614 46.48 -11.42 10.22
C VAL A 614 46.14 -12.67 9.42
N GLU A 615 44.92 -12.80 8.89
CA GLU A 615 44.52 -13.94 8.06
C GLU A 615 45.40 -14.09 6.80
N ALA A 616 45.73 -12.97 6.14
CA ALA A 616 46.65 -12.98 5.00
C ALA A 616 48.07 -13.44 5.37
N LEU A 617 48.58 -13.02 6.54
CA LEU A 617 49.86 -13.48 7.04
C LEU A 617 49.83 -14.99 7.38
N LEU A 618 48.74 -15.47 7.97
CA LEU A 618 48.55 -16.90 8.24
C LEU A 618 48.58 -17.72 6.95
N GLY A 619 47.84 -17.29 5.91
CA GLY A 619 47.88 -17.95 4.60
C GLY A 619 49.30 -18.01 4.03
N GLN A 620 50.09 -16.93 4.17
CA GLN A 620 51.50 -16.94 3.75
C GLN A 620 52.37 -17.92 4.55
N ILE A 621 52.10 -18.09 5.85
CA ILE A 621 52.80 -19.05 6.70
C ILE A 621 52.43 -20.49 6.31
N GLU A 622 51.15 -20.76 6.06
CA GLU A 622 50.65 -22.08 5.62
C GLU A 622 51.23 -22.47 4.26
N GLU A 623 51.23 -21.55 3.28
CA GLU A 623 51.87 -21.76 1.99
C GLU A 623 53.37 -22.05 2.13
N ALA A 624 54.08 -21.31 2.98
CA ALA A 624 55.49 -21.56 3.23
C ALA A 624 55.72 -22.91 3.90
N GLY A 625 54.90 -23.27 4.88
CA GLY A 625 54.92 -24.57 5.55
C GLY A 625 54.71 -25.73 4.59
N ASN A 626 53.73 -25.62 3.69
CA ASN A 626 53.49 -26.60 2.63
C ASN A 626 54.69 -26.71 1.68
N ARG A 627 55.31 -25.58 1.29
CA ARG A 627 56.54 -25.59 0.49
C ARG A 627 57.68 -26.33 1.19
N TRP A 628 57.91 -26.10 2.49
CA TRP A 628 58.94 -26.80 3.25
C TRP A 628 58.68 -28.31 3.31
N ILE A 629 57.43 -28.73 3.53
CA ILE A 629 57.06 -30.16 3.52
C ILE A 629 57.31 -30.79 2.16
N HIS A 630 56.91 -30.13 1.06
CA HIS A 630 57.14 -30.64 -0.29
C HIS A 630 58.63 -30.79 -0.62
N GLN A 631 59.45 -29.81 -0.26
CA GLN A 631 60.89 -29.86 -0.50
C GLN A 631 61.58 -30.91 0.37
N LEU A 632 61.17 -31.05 1.64
CA LEU A 632 61.67 -32.10 2.52
C LEU A 632 61.30 -33.50 2.02
N ASN A 633 60.07 -33.70 1.54
CA ASN A 633 59.67 -34.98 0.96
C ASN A 633 60.50 -35.36 -0.26
N ARG A 634 60.81 -34.40 -1.15
CA ARG A 634 61.69 -34.66 -2.31
C ARG A 634 63.08 -35.09 -1.85
N GLU A 635 63.65 -34.37 -0.89
CA GLU A 635 64.96 -34.70 -0.33
C GLU A 635 64.98 -36.08 0.35
N ILE A 636 63.92 -36.44 1.08
CA ILE A 636 63.77 -37.78 1.67
C ILE A 636 63.75 -38.86 0.59
N GLU A 637 63.02 -38.65 -0.51
CA GLU A 637 62.97 -39.61 -1.62
C GLU A 637 64.32 -39.73 -2.35
N ASP A 638 65.06 -38.63 -2.50
CA ASP A 638 66.40 -38.67 -3.07
C ASP A 638 67.37 -39.41 -2.14
N GLN A 639 67.31 -39.18 -0.82
CA GLN A 639 68.09 -39.95 0.16
C GLN A 639 67.74 -41.44 0.19
N LYS A 640 66.45 -41.79 0.07
CA LYS A 640 66.02 -43.19 -0.07
C LYS A 640 66.59 -43.82 -1.34
N ARG A 641 66.56 -43.11 -2.47
CA ARG A 641 67.11 -43.60 -3.74
C ARG A 641 68.60 -43.88 -3.62
N GLU A 642 69.36 -42.95 -3.04
CA GLU A 642 70.80 -43.12 -2.83
C GLU A 642 71.12 -44.26 -1.85
N LEU A 643 70.37 -44.38 -0.75
CA LEU A 643 70.46 -45.53 0.16
C LEU A 643 70.18 -46.87 -0.53
N ALA A 644 69.18 -46.91 -1.41
CA ALA A 644 68.85 -48.11 -2.18
C ALA A 644 69.96 -48.45 -3.19
N GLU A 645 70.53 -47.45 -3.87
CA GLU A 645 71.68 -47.65 -4.78
C GLU A 645 72.91 -48.17 -4.02
N ASP A 646 73.20 -47.64 -2.84
CA ASP A 646 74.30 -48.09 -1.98
C ASP A 646 74.12 -49.52 -1.51
N LEU A 647 72.89 -49.90 -1.14
CA LEU A 647 72.56 -51.28 -0.77
C LEU A 647 72.67 -52.23 -1.96
N VAL A 648 72.18 -51.86 -3.14
CA VAL A 648 72.31 -52.68 -4.36
C VAL A 648 73.79 -52.91 -4.71
N GLN A 649 74.64 -51.89 -4.52
CA GLN A 649 76.09 -52.03 -4.72
C GLN A 649 76.73 -53.03 -3.75
N LEU A 650 76.29 -53.03 -2.48
CA LEU A 650 76.78 -53.97 -1.47
C LEU A 650 76.23 -55.39 -1.68
N ASP A 651 74.93 -55.55 -1.94
CA ASP A 651 74.30 -56.85 -2.24
C ASP A 651 74.95 -57.55 -3.45
N GLY A 652 75.49 -56.79 -4.41
CA GLY A 652 76.25 -57.33 -5.55
C GLY A 652 77.62 -57.93 -5.20
N ILE A 653 78.13 -57.68 -3.99
CA ILE A 653 79.45 -58.11 -3.52
C ILE A 653 79.34 -59.36 -2.65
N ALA A 654 78.51 -59.33 -1.61
CA ALA A 654 78.31 -60.41 -0.65
C ALA A 654 76.99 -60.23 0.11
N ILE A 655 76.56 -61.28 0.83
CA ILE A 655 75.44 -61.22 1.77
C ILE A 655 75.98 -60.76 3.12
N PHE A 656 75.43 -59.68 3.66
CA PHE A 656 75.94 -59.03 4.87
C PHE A 656 75.05 -59.26 6.09
N GLU A 657 75.67 -59.39 7.27
CA GLU A 657 74.95 -59.51 8.57
C GLU A 657 74.95 -58.19 9.38
N GLU A 658 75.51 -57.10 8.86
CA GLU A 658 75.58 -55.83 9.56
C GLU A 658 74.20 -55.30 9.93
N ARG A 659 74.08 -54.89 11.19
CA ARG A 659 72.96 -54.09 11.67
C ARG A 659 72.74 -52.81 10.85
N ALA A 660 73.80 -52.19 10.33
CA ALA A 660 73.69 -50.99 9.49
C ALA A 660 72.93 -51.26 8.17
N ILE A 661 73.10 -52.45 7.59
CA ILE A 661 72.43 -52.86 6.34
C ILE A 661 70.98 -53.25 6.63
N GLN A 662 70.72 -53.95 7.74
CA GLN A 662 69.37 -54.24 8.19
C GLN A 662 68.57 -52.97 8.50
N GLU A 663 69.17 -52.00 9.22
CA GLU A 663 68.54 -50.71 9.50
C GLU A 663 68.22 -49.92 8.21
N ALA A 664 69.11 -49.94 7.22
CA ALA A 664 68.87 -49.31 5.93
C ALA A 664 67.76 -50.01 5.12
N GLN A 665 67.71 -51.34 5.13
CA GLN A 665 66.64 -52.13 4.49
C GLN A 665 65.28 -51.93 5.17
N GLU A 666 65.24 -51.91 6.51
CA GLU A 666 64.03 -51.61 7.28
C GLU A 666 63.51 -50.21 6.95
N LEU A 667 64.37 -49.20 6.89
CA LEU A 667 63.98 -47.83 6.52
C LEU A 667 63.40 -47.73 5.11
N LEU A 668 63.96 -48.44 4.13
CA LEU A 668 63.43 -48.48 2.75
C LEU A 668 62.09 -49.24 2.64
N SER A 669 61.85 -50.21 3.52
CA SER A 669 60.58 -50.94 3.58
C SER A 669 59.41 -50.09 4.10
N VAL A 670 59.72 -49.06 4.91
CA VAL A 670 58.74 -48.16 5.48
C VAL A 670 58.48 -46.98 4.54
N ASP A 671 57.34 -46.99 3.86
CA ASP A 671 56.92 -45.84 3.06
C ASP A 671 56.18 -44.78 3.92
N VAL A 672 56.96 -43.95 4.61
CA VAL A 672 56.45 -42.85 5.46
C VAL A 672 55.66 -41.82 4.64
N ILE A 673 56.00 -41.61 3.36
CA ILE A 673 55.35 -40.61 2.53
C ILE A 673 53.98 -41.10 2.07
N GLN A 674 53.84 -42.37 1.65
CA GLN A 674 52.53 -42.93 1.29
C GLN A 674 51.63 -43.15 2.51
N SER A 675 52.17 -43.65 3.62
CA SER A 675 51.39 -43.89 4.84
C SER A 675 50.79 -42.60 5.44
N MET A 676 51.39 -41.44 5.17
CA MET A 676 50.87 -40.13 5.57
C MET A 676 50.06 -39.41 4.48
N ALA A 677 50.15 -39.83 3.21
CA ALA A 677 49.40 -39.24 2.09
C ALA A 677 48.02 -39.92 1.83
N LEU A 678 47.76 -41.09 2.44
CA LEU A 678 46.63 -41.98 2.10
C LEU A 678 45.22 -41.55 2.58
N LYS A 679 44.90 -40.24 2.61
CA LYS A 679 43.49 -39.79 2.76
C LYS A 679 42.95 -38.90 1.65
N SER A 680 43.77 -38.42 0.72
CA SER A 680 43.27 -37.73 -0.48
C SER A 680 44.34 -37.70 -1.55
N GLY A 681 44.02 -38.09 -2.78
CA GLY A 681 44.95 -38.14 -3.93
C GLY A 681 45.48 -36.76 -4.40
N THR A 682 45.32 -35.73 -3.59
CA THR A 682 45.94 -34.41 -3.67
C THR A 682 46.35 -34.05 -2.25
N MET A 683 47.60 -33.60 -2.06
CA MET A 683 48.06 -33.12 -0.75
C MET A 683 47.13 -31.98 -0.35
N PRO A 684 46.28 -32.15 0.70
CA PRO A 684 45.45 -31.06 1.16
C PRO A 684 46.36 -29.93 1.63
N GLU A 685 45.97 -28.69 1.38
CA GLU A 685 46.67 -27.53 1.96
C GLU A 685 46.66 -27.70 3.48
N ILE A 686 47.83 -27.97 4.05
CA ILE A 686 47.96 -28.27 5.47
C ILE A 686 47.80 -26.94 6.20
N LEU A 687 46.78 -26.85 7.04
CA LEU A 687 46.52 -25.70 7.91
C LEU A 687 47.62 -25.59 8.97
N LEU A 688 47.77 -24.40 9.53
CA LEU A 688 48.81 -24.08 10.51
C LEU A 688 48.82 -25.04 11.73
N GLU A 689 47.64 -25.47 12.17
CA GLU A 689 47.45 -26.40 13.31
C GLU A 689 48.01 -27.81 13.02
N GLU A 690 47.99 -28.23 11.75
CA GLU A 690 48.46 -29.55 11.30
C GLU A 690 49.90 -29.52 10.80
N LEU A 691 50.48 -28.33 10.59
CA LEU A 691 51.83 -28.19 10.03
C LEU A 691 52.89 -28.92 10.86
N LEU A 692 52.82 -28.81 12.19
CA LEU A 692 53.78 -29.46 13.09
C LEU A 692 53.62 -30.99 13.14
N SER A 693 52.38 -31.48 13.18
CA SER A 693 52.10 -32.91 13.21
C SER A 693 52.57 -33.61 11.94
N GLN A 694 52.63 -32.87 10.83
CA GLN A 694 53.10 -33.35 9.54
C GLN A 694 54.63 -33.17 9.35
N LEU A 695 55.21 -32.05 9.81
CA LEU A 695 56.62 -31.75 9.60
C LEU A 695 57.55 -32.60 10.50
N LYS A 696 57.15 -32.84 11.76
CA LYS A 696 58.00 -33.56 12.73
C LYS A 696 58.32 -35.01 12.30
N PRO A 697 57.35 -35.88 11.97
CA PRO A 697 57.66 -37.26 11.57
C PRO A 697 58.52 -37.34 10.31
N ARG A 698 58.34 -36.40 9.36
CA ARG A 698 59.15 -36.32 8.15
C ARG A 698 60.58 -35.89 8.45
N SER A 699 60.75 -34.93 9.35
CA SER A 699 62.08 -34.51 9.83
C SER A 699 62.80 -35.64 10.55
N ASP A 700 62.11 -36.36 11.43
CA ASP A 700 62.66 -37.51 12.17
C ASP A 700 63.08 -38.63 11.19
N TYR A 701 62.26 -38.89 10.16
CA TYR A 701 62.58 -39.87 9.12
C TYR A 701 63.78 -39.46 8.27
N TRP A 702 63.88 -38.18 7.87
CA TRP A 702 65.06 -37.65 7.17
C TRP A 702 66.35 -37.82 8.00
N GLN A 703 66.29 -37.55 9.31
CA GLN A 703 67.42 -37.78 10.21
C GLN A 703 67.79 -39.27 10.29
N ALA A 704 66.79 -40.15 10.35
CA ALA A 704 67.02 -41.59 10.34
C ALA A 704 67.69 -42.06 9.04
N CYS A 705 67.22 -41.60 7.88
CA CYS A 705 67.85 -41.88 6.58
C CYS A 705 69.31 -41.38 6.53
N THR A 706 69.55 -40.13 6.95
CA THR A 706 70.90 -39.55 6.97
C THR A 706 71.85 -40.32 7.90
N ALA A 707 71.36 -40.73 9.08
CA ALA A 707 72.15 -41.52 10.04
C ALA A 707 72.43 -42.94 9.53
N ALA A 708 71.43 -43.60 8.94
CA ALA A 708 71.59 -44.91 8.33
C ALA A 708 72.58 -44.88 7.17
N ARG A 709 72.51 -43.85 6.32
CA ARG A 709 73.46 -43.65 5.21
C ARG A 709 74.87 -43.48 5.72
N LYS A 710 75.10 -42.62 6.73
CA LYS A 710 76.45 -42.44 7.28
C LYS A 710 77.03 -43.74 7.85
N ARG A 711 76.21 -44.53 8.55
CA ARG A 711 76.62 -45.87 9.03
C ARG A 711 76.88 -46.84 7.88
N LEU A 712 76.09 -46.77 6.82
CA LEU A 712 76.26 -47.57 5.62
C LEU A 712 77.55 -47.18 4.89
N GLU A 713 77.87 -45.89 4.76
CA GLU A 713 79.11 -45.38 4.18
C GLU A 713 80.36 -45.88 4.94
N GLU A 714 80.33 -45.88 6.28
CA GLU A 714 81.41 -46.42 7.13
C GLU A 714 81.67 -47.92 6.86
N VAL A 715 80.66 -48.68 6.47
CA VAL A 715 80.78 -50.10 6.08
C VAL A 715 81.17 -50.24 4.60
N LYS A 716 80.58 -49.40 3.74
CA LYS A 716 80.70 -49.44 2.28
C LYS A 716 82.10 -49.11 1.80
N GLU A 717 82.71 -48.03 2.30
CA GLU A 717 84.04 -47.58 1.85
C GLU A 717 85.14 -48.65 1.99
N PRO A 718 85.36 -49.27 3.18
CA PRO A 718 86.41 -50.27 3.33
C PRO A 718 86.15 -51.55 2.53
N VAL A 719 84.87 -51.96 2.41
CA VAL A 719 84.48 -53.14 1.64
C VAL A 719 84.71 -52.92 0.15
N LEU A 720 84.26 -51.79 -0.40
CA LEU A 720 84.44 -51.47 -1.82
C LEU A 720 85.91 -51.29 -2.18
N GLY A 721 86.69 -50.59 -1.35
CA GLY A 721 88.10 -50.35 -1.63
C GLY A 721 88.90 -51.64 -1.78
N ILE A 722 88.73 -52.58 -0.83
CA ILE A 722 89.44 -53.87 -0.89
C ILE A 722 88.85 -54.79 -1.97
N TYR A 723 87.52 -54.79 -2.17
CA TYR A 723 86.90 -55.55 -3.26
C TYR A 723 87.40 -55.11 -4.63
N GLN A 724 87.48 -53.81 -4.90
CA GLN A 724 88.04 -53.26 -6.14
C GLN A 724 89.50 -53.67 -6.32
N GLN A 725 90.32 -53.53 -5.27
CA GLN A 725 91.71 -53.96 -5.28
C GLN A 725 91.86 -55.46 -5.59
N VAL A 726 91.03 -56.32 -5.01
CA VAL A 726 91.02 -57.76 -5.31
C VAL A 726 90.59 -58.03 -6.75
N MET A 727 89.56 -57.33 -7.25
CA MET A 727 89.09 -57.51 -8.64
C MET A 727 90.14 -57.05 -9.67
N GLU A 728 90.85 -55.95 -9.42
CA GLU A 728 91.96 -55.50 -10.26
C GLU A 728 93.11 -56.51 -10.27
N GLN A 729 93.51 -57.01 -9.11
CA GLN A 729 94.58 -58.01 -9.00
C GLN A 729 94.19 -59.34 -9.64
N ARG A 730 92.93 -59.75 -9.47
CA ARG A 730 92.35 -60.90 -10.18
C ARG A 730 92.45 -60.70 -11.69
N GLN A 731 92.04 -59.56 -12.23
CA GLN A 731 92.15 -59.26 -13.66
C GLN A 731 93.61 -59.25 -14.14
N MET A 732 94.53 -58.66 -13.39
CA MET A 732 95.96 -58.64 -13.72
C MET A 732 96.55 -60.06 -13.78
N ILE A 733 96.18 -60.95 -12.86
CA ILE A 733 96.64 -62.35 -12.88
C ILE A 733 96.04 -63.12 -14.03
N HIS A 734 94.74 -62.96 -14.32
CA HIS A 734 94.14 -63.55 -15.52
C HIS A 734 94.90 -63.09 -16.78
N GLY A 735 95.30 -61.81 -16.84
CA GLY A 735 96.14 -61.26 -17.91
C GLY A 735 97.53 -61.90 -17.98
N LEU A 736 98.25 -61.98 -16.86
CA LEU A 736 99.60 -62.57 -16.77
C LEU A 736 99.59 -64.07 -17.10
N ILE A 737 98.59 -64.81 -16.61
CA ILE A 737 98.40 -66.23 -16.95
C ILE A 737 98.16 -66.38 -18.46
N ALA A 738 97.30 -65.55 -19.06
CA ALA A 738 97.04 -65.59 -20.49
C ALA A 738 98.27 -65.25 -21.35
N GLN A 739 99.07 -64.26 -20.93
CA GLN A 739 100.32 -63.88 -21.59
C GLN A 739 101.35 -65.02 -21.52
N LEU A 740 101.57 -65.59 -20.34
CA LEU A 740 102.51 -66.70 -20.16
C LEU A 740 102.05 -67.98 -20.89
N ASP A 741 100.75 -68.29 -20.89
CA ASP A 741 100.21 -69.40 -21.68
C ASP A 741 100.42 -69.18 -23.20
N GLN A 742 100.37 -67.93 -23.67
CA GLN A 742 100.63 -67.60 -25.08
C GLN A 742 102.13 -67.66 -25.45
N GLU A 743 103.02 -67.21 -24.57
CA GLU A 743 104.47 -67.10 -24.84
C GLU A 743 105.28 -68.36 -24.50
N VAL A 744 104.87 -69.10 -23.47
CA VAL A 744 105.55 -70.33 -22.99
C VAL A 744 104.82 -71.59 -23.46
N GLY A 745 103.52 -71.49 -23.82
CA GLY A 745 102.73 -72.60 -24.36
C GLY A 745 103.13 -73.06 -25.77
N LYS A 746 103.81 -72.22 -26.56
CA LYS A 746 104.31 -72.56 -27.90
C LYS A 746 105.81 -72.89 -27.85
N ARG A 747 106.21 -74.10 -28.28
CA ARG A 747 107.64 -74.49 -28.40
C ARG A 747 108.33 -73.61 -29.45
N THR A 748 109.01 -72.58 -28.98
CA THR A 748 109.80 -71.64 -29.78
C THR A 748 111.28 -71.84 -29.52
N TRP A 749 112.13 -71.39 -30.45
CA TRP A 749 113.59 -71.36 -30.29
C TRP A 749 114.02 -69.90 -30.05
N PRO A 750 114.79 -69.57 -29.00
CA PRO A 750 115.49 -70.47 -28.08
C PRO A 750 114.57 -71.18 -27.05
N PRO A 751 114.93 -72.40 -26.61
CA PRO A 751 114.14 -73.18 -25.67
C PRO A 751 114.18 -72.58 -24.25
N CYS A 752 113.08 -72.73 -23.50
CA CYS A 752 113.01 -72.50 -22.05
C CYS A 752 112.29 -73.67 -21.37
N SER A 753 112.50 -73.85 -20.07
CA SER A 753 111.73 -74.82 -19.29
C SER A 753 110.23 -74.51 -19.38
N SER A 754 109.40 -75.53 -19.60
CA SER A 754 107.96 -75.33 -19.70
C SER A 754 107.37 -75.12 -18.31
N VAL A 755 106.90 -73.91 -18.05
CA VAL A 755 106.23 -73.50 -16.81
C VAL A 755 104.77 -73.98 -16.82
N LYS A 756 104.53 -75.29 -16.84
CA LYS A 756 103.17 -75.84 -16.91
C LYS A 756 102.51 -76.08 -15.54
N ASP A 757 103.30 -76.07 -14.46
CA ASP A 757 102.85 -76.43 -13.12
C ASP A 757 103.11 -75.35 -12.06
N ILE A 758 103.14 -74.05 -12.44
CA ILE A 758 103.06 -73.00 -11.41
C ILE A 758 101.62 -72.89 -10.93
N ASP A 759 101.37 -73.55 -9.80
CA ASP A 759 100.28 -73.33 -8.84
C ASP A 759 98.90 -72.97 -9.44
N ARG A 760 98.53 -73.56 -10.58
CA ARG A 760 97.17 -73.49 -11.15
C ARG A 760 96.12 -73.92 -10.12
N GLN A 761 96.48 -74.83 -9.23
CA GLN A 761 95.63 -75.24 -8.11
C GLN A 761 95.44 -74.15 -7.06
N GLU A 762 96.46 -73.33 -6.75
CA GLU A 762 96.31 -72.18 -5.84
C GLU A 762 95.40 -71.13 -6.48
N PHE A 763 95.53 -70.87 -7.78
CA PHE A 763 94.65 -69.98 -8.51
C PHE A 763 93.19 -70.44 -8.48
N ILE A 764 92.92 -71.72 -8.78
CA ILE A 764 91.57 -72.30 -8.70
C ILE A 764 91.01 -72.19 -7.27
N ARG A 765 91.83 -72.43 -6.25
CA ARG A 765 91.42 -72.27 -4.84
C ARG A 765 91.06 -70.84 -4.48
N LEU A 766 91.79 -69.83 -4.98
CA LEU A 766 91.45 -68.42 -4.75
C LEU A 766 90.16 -68.04 -5.48
N GLU A 767 89.94 -68.53 -6.71
CA GLU A 767 88.70 -68.32 -7.47
C GLU A 767 87.49 -68.98 -6.79
N GLU A 768 87.64 -70.21 -6.28
CA GLU A 768 86.61 -70.89 -5.47
C GLU A 768 86.33 -70.15 -4.15
N LYS A 769 87.36 -69.62 -3.49
CA LYS A 769 87.19 -68.84 -2.26
C LYS A 769 86.40 -67.56 -2.54
N ILE A 770 86.62 -66.86 -3.65
CA ILE A 770 85.81 -65.70 -4.05
C ILE A 770 84.35 -66.08 -4.33
N THR A 771 84.09 -67.17 -5.05
CA THR A 771 82.71 -67.57 -5.34
C THR A 771 81.95 -67.99 -4.09
N ARG A 772 82.62 -68.63 -3.12
CA ARG A 772 82.01 -68.96 -1.81
C ARG A 772 81.67 -67.73 -0.98
N LEU A 773 82.58 -66.76 -0.94
CA LEU A 773 82.34 -65.50 -0.21
C LEU A 773 81.16 -64.69 -0.74
N LYS A 774 80.76 -64.88 -2.00
CA LYS A 774 79.55 -64.25 -2.56
C LYS A 774 78.25 -64.90 -2.06
N SER A 775 78.30 -66.17 -1.65
CA SER A 775 77.11 -66.94 -1.27
C SER A 775 76.89 -67.08 0.24
N GLU A 776 77.91 -66.79 1.05
CA GLU A 776 77.85 -66.96 2.51
C GLU A 776 77.57 -65.62 3.21
N PRO A 777 76.67 -65.60 4.22
CA PRO A 777 76.45 -64.41 5.03
C PRO A 777 77.71 -64.12 5.86
N THR A 778 78.23 -62.90 5.76
CA THR A 778 79.48 -62.51 6.42
C THR A 778 79.41 -61.08 6.96
N THR A 779 80.24 -60.82 7.98
CA THR A 779 80.47 -59.46 8.50
C THR A 779 81.52 -58.74 7.62
N ALA A 780 81.33 -57.47 7.31
CA ALA A 780 82.20 -56.57 6.58
C ALA A 780 83.66 -56.62 7.07
N LEU A 781 83.91 -56.68 8.38
CA LEU A 781 85.28 -56.83 8.91
C LEU A 781 85.92 -58.18 8.51
N MET A 782 85.14 -59.26 8.57
CA MET A 782 85.59 -60.58 8.13
C MET A 782 85.81 -60.59 6.61
N LEU A 783 84.91 -59.98 5.85
CA LEU A 783 84.98 -59.90 4.40
C LEU A 783 86.21 -59.10 3.94
N VAL A 784 86.45 -57.93 4.56
CA VAL A 784 87.65 -57.10 4.36
C VAL A 784 88.92 -57.91 4.64
N ARG A 785 88.95 -58.67 5.74
CA ARG A 785 90.09 -59.54 6.05
C ARG A 785 90.27 -60.66 5.01
N GLN A 786 89.19 -61.34 4.65
CA GLN A 786 89.21 -62.45 3.69
C GLN A 786 89.56 -61.98 2.28
N PHE A 787 89.09 -60.80 1.88
CA PHE A 787 89.52 -60.14 0.64
C PHE A 787 90.96 -59.64 0.73
N GLY A 788 91.45 -59.19 1.88
CA GLY A 788 92.87 -58.89 2.10
C GLY A 788 93.75 -60.15 1.95
N GLU A 789 93.32 -61.29 2.47
CA GLU A 789 93.98 -62.59 2.27
C GLU A 789 93.94 -63.05 0.80
N LEU A 790 92.84 -62.79 0.09
CA LEU A 790 92.73 -63.06 -1.34
C LEU A 790 93.65 -62.14 -2.14
N SER A 791 93.73 -60.86 -1.76
CA SER A 791 94.61 -59.87 -2.37
C SER A 791 96.07 -60.29 -2.22
N SER A 792 96.50 -60.67 -1.02
CA SER A 792 97.86 -61.16 -0.79
C SER A 792 98.14 -62.49 -1.50
N GLY A 793 97.15 -63.39 -1.55
CA GLY A 793 97.24 -64.64 -2.31
C GLY A 793 97.42 -64.41 -3.81
N TYR A 794 96.67 -63.47 -4.38
CA TYR A 794 96.81 -63.05 -5.76
C TYR A 794 98.16 -62.35 -6.00
N GLN A 795 98.59 -61.43 -5.13
CA GLN A 795 99.92 -60.82 -5.24
C GLN A 795 101.05 -61.85 -5.18
N GLY A 796 100.98 -62.82 -4.27
CA GLY A 796 101.94 -63.93 -4.20
C GLY A 796 101.97 -64.75 -5.49
N LEU A 797 100.81 -65.00 -6.11
CA LEU A 797 100.76 -65.62 -7.44
C LEU A 797 101.37 -64.73 -8.52
N MET A 798 101.08 -63.42 -8.56
CA MET A 798 101.69 -62.50 -9.52
C MET A 798 103.22 -62.51 -9.44
N GLU A 799 103.79 -62.48 -8.24
CA GLU A 799 105.23 -62.55 -8.04
C GLU A 799 105.81 -63.89 -8.53
N LYS A 800 105.15 -65.01 -8.21
CA LYS A 800 105.55 -66.34 -8.71
C LYS A 800 105.52 -66.40 -10.24
N TYR A 801 104.47 -65.88 -10.87
CA TYR A 801 104.34 -65.84 -12.34
C TYR A 801 105.37 -64.91 -12.99
N ARG A 802 105.64 -63.73 -12.42
CA ARG A 802 106.70 -62.81 -12.90
C ARG A 802 108.10 -63.42 -12.77
N LEU A 803 108.41 -64.05 -11.64
CA LEU A 803 109.69 -64.76 -11.46
C LEU A 803 109.86 -65.89 -12.47
N ALA A 804 108.78 -66.53 -12.87
CA ALA A 804 108.80 -67.56 -13.90
C ALA A 804 109.04 -67.00 -15.30
N GLU A 805 108.45 -65.84 -15.61
CA GLU A 805 108.71 -65.09 -16.84
C GLU A 805 110.18 -64.68 -16.94
N GLU A 806 110.73 -64.06 -15.88
CA GLU A 806 112.15 -63.68 -15.80
C GLU A 806 113.07 -64.90 -15.96
N ARG A 807 112.72 -66.02 -15.33
CA ARG A 807 113.48 -67.27 -15.47
C ARG A 807 113.46 -67.81 -16.90
N ALA A 808 112.30 -67.79 -17.56
CA ALA A 808 112.17 -68.20 -18.96
C ALA A 808 113.02 -67.31 -19.89
N GLU A 809 113.05 -66.00 -19.64
CA GLU A 809 113.87 -65.04 -20.39
C GLU A 809 115.37 -65.30 -20.19
N GLN A 810 115.80 -65.55 -18.94
CA GLN A 810 117.20 -65.90 -18.61
C GLN A 810 117.64 -67.21 -19.26
N GLU A 811 116.80 -68.24 -19.27
CA GLU A 811 117.07 -69.53 -19.93
C GLU A 811 117.20 -69.36 -21.45
N ARG A 812 116.32 -68.58 -22.07
CA ARG A 812 116.43 -68.22 -23.49
C ARG A 812 117.74 -67.50 -23.80
N ALA A 813 118.16 -66.56 -22.95
CA ALA A 813 119.41 -65.82 -23.11
C ALA A 813 120.63 -66.76 -23.05
N ARG A 814 120.66 -67.72 -22.11
CA ARG A 814 121.76 -68.69 -21.98
C ARG A 814 121.96 -69.55 -23.22
N ILE A 815 120.88 -69.98 -23.88
CA ILE A 815 121.00 -70.73 -25.14
C ILE A 815 121.55 -69.85 -26.26
N ARG A 816 121.09 -68.59 -26.37
CA ARG A 816 121.62 -67.62 -27.36
C ARG A 816 123.13 -67.42 -27.19
N ASP A 817 123.62 -67.34 -25.95
CA ASP A 817 125.06 -67.17 -25.67
C ASP A 817 125.90 -68.36 -26.15
N ILE A 818 125.40 -69.59 -25.96
CA ILE A 818 126.10 -70.80 -26.45
C ILE A 818 126.09 -70.84 -27.98
N GLU A 819 124.97 -70.50 -28.62
CA GLU A 819 124.91 -70.42 -30.08
C GLU A 819 125.89 -69.37 -30.64
N ALA A 820 125.99 -68.21 -29.98
CA ALA A 820 126.97 -67.18 -30.33
C ALA A 820 128.41 -67.71 -30.18
N ARG A 821 128.69 -68.49 -29.14
CA ARG A 821 130.00 -69.13 -28.93
C ARG A 821 130.32 -70.17 -30.01
N LEU A 822 129.37 -71.04 -30.38
CA LEU A 822 129.52 -71.98 -31.49
C LEU A 822 129.79 -71.27 -32.81
N THR A 823 129.08 -70.17 -33.07
CA THR A 823 129.28 -69.35 -34.27
C THR A 823 130.68 -68.74 -34.30
N LYS A 824 131.19 -68.27 -33.15
CA LYS A 824 132.56 -67.75 -33.02
C LYS A 824 133.61 -68.84 -33.28
N LEU A 825 133.45 -70.04 -32.72
CA LEU A 825 134.33 -71.18 -32.95
C LEU A 825 134.33 -71.61 -34.42
N SER A 826 133.15 -71.65 -35.07
CA SER A 826 133.05 -71.92 -36.51
C SER A 826 133.78 -70.87 -37.36
N ARG A 827 133.75 -69.58 -36.97
CA ARG A 827 134.54 -68.52 -37.62
C ARG A 827 136.04 -68.69 -37.42
N GLN A 828 136.51 -69.10 -36.24
CA GLN A 828 137.93 -69.35 -36.00
C GLN A 828 138.46 -70.51 -36.84
N TRP A 829 137.68 -71.60 -36.96
CA TRP A 829 137.98 -72.69 -37.88
C TRP A 829 138.01 -72.22 -39.35
N LEU A 830 137.10 -71.33 -39.77
CA LEU A 830 137.13 -70.72 -41.11
C LEU A 830 138.43 -69.91 -41.37
N VAL A 831 138.93 -69.20 -40.36
CA VAL A 831 140.21 -68.46 -40.49
C VAL A 831 141.38 -69.42 -40.68
N LEU A 832 141.41 -70.55 -39.96
CA LEU A 832 142.42 -71.59 -40.18
C LEU A 832 142.31 -72.23 -41.57
N GLU A 833 141.09 -72.47 -42.06
CA GLU A 833 140.86 -72.95 -43.44
C GLU A 833 141.47 -72.00 -44.48
N GLN A 834 141.31 -70.68 -44.30
CA GLN A 834 141.89 -69.68 -45.19
C GLN A 834 143.43 -69.60 -45.09
N THR A 835 143.99 -69.84 -43.91
CA THR A 835 145.43 -69.77 -43.67
C THR A 835 146.18 -70.96 -44.27
N TYR A 836 145.62 -72.17 -44.19
CA TYR A 836 146.20 -73.39 -44.76
C TYR A 836 145.65 -73.73 -46.15
N GLY A 837 145.05 -72.75 -46.84
CA GLY A 837 144.33 -72.94 -48.12
C GLY A 837 145.18 -73.43 -49.31
N ALA A 838 146.50 -73.49 -49.17
CA ALA A 838 147.39 -74.10 -50.16
C ALA A 838 147.33 -75.64 -50.13
N ASP A 839 146.89 -76.23 -49.01
CA ASP A 839 146.86 -77.67 -48.79
C ASP A 839 145.42 -78.19 -48.80
N ALA A 840 145.03 -78.83 -49.90
CA ALA A 840 143.63 -79.17 -50.19
C ALA A 840 143.03 -80.17 -49.17
N MET A 841 143.87 -80.96 -48.50
CA MET A 841 143.41 -81.97 -47.55
C MET A 841 142.97 -81.33 -46.21
N ILE A 842 143.78 -80.41 -45.66
CA ILE A 842 143.47 -79.67 -44.43
C ILE A 842 142.19 -78.85 -44.58
N ALA A 843 142.09 -78.11 -45.68
CA ALA A 843 140.94 -77.26 -45.93
C ALA A 843 139.62 -78.06 -46.02
N ASN A 844 139.66 -79.26 -46.63
CA ASN A 844 138.48 -80.13 -46.71
C ASN A 844 138.09 -80.74 -45.35
N GLU A 845 139.07 -81.10 -44.52
CA GLU A 845 138.84 -81.66 -43.18
C GLU A 845 138.22 -80.60 -42.24
N ILE A 846 138.72 -79.36 -42.27
CA ILE A 846 138.12 -78.23 -41.54
C ILE A 846 136.68 -77.96 -42.03
N ARG A 847 136.45 -77.98 -43.35
CA ARG A 847 135.11 -77.83 -43.94
C ARG A 847 134.15 -78.92 -43.43
N ARG A 848 134.62 -80.16 -43.32
CA ARG A 848 133.83 -81.30 -42.83
C ARG A 848 133.43 -81.13 -41.37
N LEU A 849 134.36 -80.70 -40.51
CA LEU A 849 134.08 -80.43 -39.09
C LEU A 849 133.03 -79.34 -38.92
N ARG A 850 133.19 -78.19 -39.60
CA ARG A 850 132.20 -77.10 -39.55
C ARG A 850 130.82 -77.55 -40.06
N ALA A 851 130.78 -78.30 -41.16
CA ALA A 851 129.53 -78.85 -41.70
C ALA A 851 128.89 -79.93 -40.81
N GLN A 852 129.66 -80.61 -39.94
CA GLN A 852 129.12 -81.53 -38.95
C GLN A 852 128.50 -80.77 -37.77
N VAL A 853 129.20 -79.77 -37.25
CA VAL A 853 128.72 -78.90 -36.16
C VAL A 853 127.42 -78.19 -36.54
N ASP A 854 127.38 -77.59 -37.74
CA ASP A 854 126.18 -76.91 -38.23
C ASP A 854 125.00 -77.91 -38.38
N ARG A 855 125.27 -79.15 -38.81
CA ARG A 855 124.25 -80.20 -38.90
C ARG A 855 123.74 -80.66 -37.55
N GLU A 856 124.61 -80.80 -36.55
CA GLU A 856 124.21 -81.21 -35.20
C GLU A 856 123.40 -80.11 -34.49
N VAL A 857 123.80 -78.83 -34.62
CA VAL A 857 123.02 -77.69 -34.11
C VAL A 857 121.65 -77.59 -34.79
N GLU A 858 121.59 -77.67 -36.11
CA GLU A 858 120.32 -77.67 -36.85
C GLU A 858 119.45 -78.90 -36.54
N GLY A 859 120.08 -80.05 -36.27
CA GLY A 859 119.41 -81.26 -35.79
C GLY A 859 118.74 -81.04 -34.43
N LEU A 860 119.45 -80.45 -33.47
CA LEU A 860 118.93 -80.13 -32.14
C LEU A 860 117.79 -79.09 -32.19
N LYS A 861 117.91 -78.06 -33.05
CA LYS A 861 116.83 -77.08 -33.29
C LYS A 861 115.56 -77.72 -33.80
N ARG A 862 115.68 -78.58 -34.82
CA ARG A 862 114.53 -79.30 -35.39
C ARG A 862 113.91 -80.25 -34.38
N GLN A 863 114.71 -80.98 -33.58
CA GLN A 863 114.19 -81.88 -32.54
C GLN A 863 113.40 -81.13 -31.45
N TRP A 864 113.86 -79.95 -31.04
CA TRP A 864 113.11 -79.13 -30.09
C TRP A 864 111.78 -78.62 -30.67
N LEU A 865 111.85 -78.02 -31.87
CA LEU A 865 110.70 -77.42 -32.55
C LEU A 865 109.65 -78.46 -33.01
N ALA A 866 110.07 -79.68 -33.35
CA ALA A 866 109.18 -80.75 -33.83
C ALA A 866 108.27 -81.33 -32.74
N GLY A 867 108.54 -81.06 -31.45
CA GLY A 867 107.70 -81.59 -30.37
C GLY A 867 107.92 -83.09 -30.11
N PRO A 868 107.33 -83.64 -29.04
CA PRO A 868 107.31 -85.08 -28.83
C PRO A 868 106.51 -85.73 -29.95
N THR A 869 107.19 -86.37 -30.89
CA THR A 869 106.57 -87.28 -31.86
C THR A 869 106.87 -88.71 -31.42
N HIS A 870 105.94 -89.63 -31.61
CA HIS A 870 105.90 -91.01 -31.07
C HIS A 870 107.16 -91.90 -31.28
N ARG A 871 108.25 -91.39 -31.86
CA ARG A 871 109.52 -92.09 -32.08
C ARG A 871 110.74 -91.48 -31.37
N PHE A 872 110.62 -90.33 -30.70
CA PHE A 872 111.72 -89.73 -29.93
C PHE A 872 111.22 -89.17 -28.59
N ASP A 873 111.91 -89.52 -27.49
CA ASP A 873 111.67 -88.94 -26.18
C ASP A 873 111.92 -87.43 -26.22
N SER A 874 111.05 -86.66 -25.57
CA SER A 874 111.15 -85.19 -25.57
C SER A 874 112.44 -84.74 -24.92
N LEU A 875 113.30 -84.03 -25.66
CA LEU A 875 114.49 -83.38 -25.12
C LEU A 875 114.10 -82.38 -24.01
N SER A 876 114.65 -82.55 -22.82
CA SER A 876 114.54 -81.56 -21.73
C SER A 876 115.44 -80.35 -22.01
N TYR A 877 115.08 -79.16 -21.51
CA TYR A 877 115.92 -77.94 -21.62
C TYR A 877 117.34 -78.19 -21.11
N ASP A 878 117.50 -78.86 -19.95
CA ASP A 878 118.83 -79.14 -19.38
C ASP A 878 119.63 -80.12 -20.24
N GLN A 879 118.98 -81.13 -20.81
CA GLN A 879 119.63 -82.08 -21.71
C GLN A 879 120.07 -81.39 -23.01
N LEU A 880 119.23 -80.52 -23.56
CA LEU A 880 119.53 -79.72 -24.75
C LEU A 880 120.69 -78.77 -24.49
N TYR A 881 120.65 -78.03 -23.38
CA TYR A 881 121.70 -77.12 -22.95
C TYR A 881 123.03 -77.84 -22.77
N GLN A 882 123.06 -78.97 -22.04
CA GLN A 882 124.28 -79.76 -21.85
C GLN A 882 124.85 -80.30 -23.16
N THR A 883 123.99 -80.72 -24.09
CA THR A 883 124.43 -81.22 -25.41
C THR A 883 125.04 -80.10 -26.27
N LEU A 884 124.48 -78.89 -26.23
CA LEU A 884 125.07 -77.73 -26.91
C LEU A 884 126.41 -77.31 -26.26
N VAL A 885 126.53 -77.40 -24.94
CA VAL A 885 127.80 -77.13 -24.23
C VAL A 885 128.86 -78.19 -24.56
N SER A 886 128.50 -79.47 -24.60
CA SER A 886 129.45 -80.53 -24.98
C SER A 886 129.89 -80.36 -26.42
N LEU A 887 128.98 -80.04 -27.35
CA LEU A 887 129.31 -79.72 -28.73
C LEU A 887 130.32 -78.55 -28.82
N CYS A 888 130.10 -77.47 -28.08
CA CYS A 888 131.05 -76.36 -27.96
C CYS A 888 132.45 -76.84 -27.56
N ARG A 889 132.52 -77.68 -26.53
CA ARG A 889 133.78 -78.19 -25.97
C ARG A 889 134.48 -79.14 -26.93
N ASP A 890 133.74 -79.99 -27.62
CA ASP A 890 134.29 -80.98 -28.54
C ASP A 890 134.90 -80.28 -29.75
N VAL A 891 134.23 -79.26 -30.31
CA VAL A 891 134.72 -78.45 -31.44
C VAL A 891 135.97 -77.65 -31.10
N GLU A 892 136.10 -77.21 -29.85
CA GLU A 892 137.27 -76.46 -29.36
C GLU A 892 138.53 -77.35 -29.25
N LYS A 893 138.37 -78.69 -29.11
CA LYS A 893 139.46 -79.64 -28.86
C LYS A 893 139.92 -80.45 -30.08
N VAL A 894 139.30 -80.27 -31.25
CA VAL A 894 139.68 -81.04 -32.44
C VAL A 894 141.04 -80.57 -32.98
N HIS A 895 141.89 -81.52 -33.37
CA HIS A 895 143.16 -81.29 -34.09
C HIS A 895 143.19 -82.13 -35.37
N ILE A 896 143.73 -81.59 -36.46
CA ILE A 896 143.83 -82.22 -37.78
C ILE A 896 145.30 -82.56 -38.06
N VAL A 897 145.58 -83.81 -38.46
CA VAL A 897 146.94 -84.34 -38.64
C VAL A 897 147.23 -84.56 -40.12
N VAL A 898 148.32 -84.00 -40.66
CA VAL A 898 148.68 -84.09 -42.08
C VAL A 898 149.99 -84.83 -42.30
N ARG A 899 150.07 -85.61 -43.38
CA ARG A 899 151.19 -86.50 -43.71
C ARG A 899 151.69 -86.16 -45.12
N ASP A 900 152.78 -85.39 -45.20
CA ASP A 900 153.46 -85.10 -46.47
C ASP A 900 154.54 -86.15 -46.74
N GLY A 901 154.76 -86.50 -48.00
CA GLY A 901 155.60 -87.62 -48.43
C GLY A 901 157.11 -87.42 -48.28
N GLN A 902 157.61 -87.20 -47.07
CA GLN A 902 158.87 -87.67 -46.45
C GLN A 902 158.84 -87.15 -45.00
N GLU A 903 159.09 -88.01 -44.01
CA GLU A 903 158.87 -87.87 -42.56
C GLU A 903 158.89 -86.46 -41.93
N ASP A 904 157.78 -85.72 -42.04
CA ASP A 904 157.40 -84.63 -41.13
C ASP A 904 155.88 -84.67 -40.89
N ARG A 905 155.44 -84.77 -39.63
CA ARG A 905 154.02 -84.72 -39.22
C ARG A 905 153.70 -83.34 -38.65
N ARG A 906 152.64 -82.69 -39.15
CA ARG A 906 152.10 -81.44 -38.56
C ARG A 906 150.68 -81.67 -38.04
N GLU A 907 150.43 -81.26 -36.81
CA GLU A 907 149.09 -81.21 -36.21
C GLU A 907 148.61 -79.75 -36.13
N ILE A 908 147.42 -79.47 -36.62
CA ILE A 908 146.81 -78.14 -36.65
C ILE A 908 145.50 -78.17 -35.88
N GLY A 909 145.39 -77.34 -34.84
CA GLY A 909 144.13 -77.03 -34.17
C GLY A 909 144.01 -75.55 -33.87
N ILE A 910 142.85 -75.12 -33.37
CA ILE A 910 142.59 -73.72 -32.94
C ILE A 910 143.61 -73.22 -31.89
N GLN A 911 144.32 -74.13 -31.23
CA GLN A 911 145.32 -73.80 -30.21
C GLN A 911 146.79 -73.68 -30.71
N GLY A 912 147.09 -73.87 -32.02
CA GLY A 912 148.43 -73.65 -32.64
C GLY A 912 149.17 -74.91 -33.14
N GLU A 913 150.23 -74.76 -33.96
CA GLU A 913 151.07 -75.86 -34.52
C GLU A 913 151.88 -76.59 -33.42
N VAL A 914 151.90 -77.93 -33.45
CA VAL A 914 152.69 -78.77 -32.54
C VAL A 914 153.72 -79.59 -33.34
N HIS A 915 155.02 -79.33 -33.14
CA HIS A 915 156.13 -80.12 -33.72
C HIS A 915 156.44 -81.38 -32.84
N PRO A 916 156.85 -82.53 -33.41
CA PRO A 916 156.79 -83.85 -32.75
C PRO A 916 157.97 -84.21 -31.82
N ASP A 917 158.54 -83.25 -31.09
CA ASP A 917 159.70 -83.48 -30.18
C ASP A 917 159.38 -83.30 -28.67
N ARG A 918 158.14 -83.54 -28.27
CA ARG A 918 157.78 -83.69 -26.83
C ARG A 918 157.08 -85.02 -26.55
N TRP A 919 157.88 -86.08 -26.49
CA TRP A 919 157.58 -87.28 -25.71
C TRP A 919 158.51 -87.33 -24.48
N ARG A 920 157.99 -86.97 -23.30
CA ARG A 920 158.27 -87.47 -21.92
C ARG A 920 157.86 -86.44 -20.86
N PHE A 921 156.63 -86.53 -20.34
CA PHE A 921 156.29 -87.04 -19.00
C PHE A 921 154.77 -87.13 -18.85
#